data_AF-A0A7G3ZEW9-F1
#
_entry.id   AF-A0A7G3ZEW9-F1
#
_cell.length_a   1.000
_cell.length_b   1.000
_cell.length_c   1.000
_cell.angle_alpha   90.00
_cell.angle_beta   90.00
_cell.angle_gamma   90.00
#
_symmetry.space_group_name_H-M   'P 1'
#
loop_
_entity.id
_entity.type
_entity.pdbx_description
1 polymer ?
#
loop_
_entity_poly.entity_id
_entity_poly.type
_entity_poly.pdbx_seq_one_letter_code
_entity_poly.pdbx_strand_id
1 'polypeptide(L)'
;MPSVVDKSVFEYGGKTLVAITPDYNTLCVASKNGLAKLLQVDKPEEEPEVLEISKNLSSVKCDPSAGYLITTVNGDAFRLDPTSASDKLLARSALPLRDGCIIHSGKTAVLGGDDLELLVIDLEEDTLKKSSIKVEEQISQMSYAPQTNLLSISFINGKVQFFSVSSTRPHRVHELAGYITANTYKSLPNDDSSAETLNASSVNIGPDSLDDAREQNIDDPEFCDENRICTRVSWHPNGFHFALPCADCTIKIFNVKGYALMKTLKDSVLPVAKFIDLQFDPLTGSYIASVDINNGLLIWNWHTSEIVYRKNFKHNITNFVWRAQADNKTLDIILGTWTGDIINIKGIVESVLAGNGDGDGKAKEQQQQHNALFVDSDLDDSEIDAPSANVDIQAEESDSEGIFTQNADEGKRRYPFENDDGFIDDDDGAGYVSHKKRHQHSPNAQLTTQVPNTTVSQYPSFRYKPVSPGATPFGRGGRRYMTMNNVGYVSVVKNNEQNSVTVSFFDIGRFREYHFEDVFGYDLCSLNEEGTLLGQSKTGMLHYRSHNMIHSNWTKMIPLTHGERITSIAATTFRIFVGSSHGYMRIFNRHGLPLAVEKVSPVVALAAQDYKVFAVHYSPYHGISYSLFELSPTASKYYQRECPLPMTLPQLNLTSEGDVDKQFIKFSPLGLKSLFFSAYGDPCLFGSDNVLLLLSKWRSPSESRWLPVLDANMELWKMSGGKNNTQIHVWPLGLNYDTLNCILVKGKNIWPEFPLPLPSEMEMRIPILVKSRIVEEEEKRKSKSEDTIGEGTSDGAGGGQQNEEIAIPPTMAAEEELLRSKVLSDLLKDSIENDGEVFGNENEILSSLNWSYDKALLRLFAGACAEQNMEMATSLVKEIKQDKALIAATKIAERAELPVLVKKINETREARFEEQINN
;
A
#
# COMPACT_ATOMS: atom_id res chain seq x y z
N MET A 1 4.19 -30.12 47.76
CA MET A 1 3.79 -28.70 47.68
C MET A 1 4.48 -28.10 46.46
N PRO A 2 3.77 -27.32 45.64
CA PRO A 2 4.35 -26.76 44.44
C PRO A 2 5.51 -25.82 44.78
N SER A 3 6.61 -25.90 44.02
CA SER A 3 7.76 -25.03 44.19
C SER A 3 7.57 -23.77 43.37
N VAL A 4 7.86 -22.59 43.94
CA VAL A 4 7.76 -21.31 43.23
C VAL A 4 9.15 -20.75 43.06
N VAL A 5 9.50 -20.43 41.82
CA VAL A 5 10.81 -19.91 41.43
C VAL A 5 10.59 -18.61 40.67
N ASP A 6 11.10 -17.52 41.24
CA ASP A 6 11.09 -16.21 40.61
C ASP A 6 12.39 -16.04 39.82
N LYS A 7 12.29 -15.66 38.54
CA LYS A 7 13.43 -15.42 37.66
C LYS A 7 13.29 -14.05 37.03
N SER A 8 14.26 -13.17 37.29
CA SER A 8 14.31 -11.88 36.62
C SER A 8 14.81 -12.03 35.19
N VAL A 9 14.04 -11.51 34.23
CA VAL A 9 14.33 -11.64 32.79
C VAL A 9 14.75 -10.30 32.20
N PHE A 10 14.17 -9.19 32.65
CA PHE A 10 14.48 -7.84 32.19
C PHE A 10 14.83 -6.91 33.35
N GLU A 11 16.10 -6.49 33.42
CA GLU A 11 16.61 -5.62 34.51
C GLU A 11 15.95 -4.23 34.55
N TYR A 12 15.46 -3.72 33.41
CA TYR A 12 14.84 -2.40 33.30
C TYR A 12 13.31 -2.42 33.48
N GLY A 13 12.72 -3.56 33.85
CA GLY A 13 11.29 -3.72 34.09
C GLY A 13 10.38 -3.49 32.89
N GLY A 14 9.06 -3.44 33.13
CA GLY A 14 8.02 -3.18 32.13
C GLY A 14 7.08 -4.38 31.87
N LYS A 15 5.91 -4.09 31.28
CA LYS A 15 4.88 -5.08 30.91
C LYS A 15 5.49 -6.25 30.13
N THR A 16 5.51 -7.43 30.74
CA THR A 16 6.11 -8.64 30.16
C THR A 16 5.04 -9.67 29.86
N LEU A 17 4.90 -10.08 28.59
CA LEU A 17 3.97 -11.09 28.14
C LEU A 17 4.70 -12.42 27.90
N VAL A 18 4.04 -13.53 28.26
CA VAL A 18 4.59 -14.88 28.11
C VAL A 18 3.77 -15.71 27.13
N ALA A 19 4.45 -16.46 26.25
CA ALA A 19 3.84 -17.43 25.33
C ALA A 19 4.76 -18.66 25.22
N ILE A 20 4.19 -19.86 25.20
CA ILE A 20 4.95 -21.11 25.12
C ILE A 20 4.63 -21.86 23.83
N THR A 21 5.62 -22.55 23.28
CA THR A 21 5.46 -23.42 22.12
C THR A 21 4.60 -24.65 22.44
N PRO A 22 3.89 -25.24 21.45
CA PRO A 22 3.04 -26.42 21.67
C PRO A 22 3.78 -27.66 22.19
N ASP A 23 5.10 -27.73 21.98
CA ASP A 23 5.99 -28.77 22.51
C ASP A 23 6.43 -28.51 23.96
N TYR A 24 6.01 -27.39 24.57
CA TYR A 24 6.32 -26.94 25.94
C TYR A 24 7.81 -26.72 26.25
N ASN A 25 8.66 -26.68 25.22
CA ASN A 25 10.10 -26.62 25.40
C ASN A 25 10.66 -25.19 25.32
N THR A 26 10.07 -24.33 24.49
CA THR A 26 10.54 -22.95 24.29
C THR A 26 9.52 -21.94 24.83
N LEU A 27 9.96 -21.08 25.75
CA LEU A 27 9.16 -19.99 26.30
C LEU A 27 9.61 -18.66 25.70
N CYS A 28 8.71 -17.96 25.02
CA CYS A 28 8.90 -16.58 24.60
C CYS A 28 8.44 -15.64 25.71
N VAL A 29 9.36 -14.78 26.15
CA VAL A 29 9.13 -13.74 27.14
C VAL A 29 9.38 -12.39 26.49
N ALA A 30 8.30 -11.66 26.19
CA ALA A 30 8.34 -10.42 25.42
C ALA A 30 8.05 -9.21 26.30
N SER A 31 8.92 -8.20 26.25
CA SER A 31 8.78 -6.94 26.97
C SER A 31 8.25 -5.84 26.08
N LYS A 32 7.35 -5.02 26.62
CA LYS A 32 6.86 -3.77 26.04
C LYS A 32 7.98 -2.84 25.54
N ASN A 33 9.17 -2.93 26.12
CA ASN A 33 10.33 -2.09 25.79
C ASN A 33 11.01 -2.47 24.46
N GLY A 34 10.51 -3.49 23.74
CA GLY A 34 10.99 -3.85 22.41
C GLY A 34 12.00 -4.99 22.39
N LEU A 35 11.98 -5.88 23.40
CA LEU A 35 12.85 -7.07 23.46
C LEU A 35 12.02 -8.32 23.77
N ALA A 36 12.27 -9.41 23.04
CA ALA A 36 11.84 -10.75 23.38
C ALA A 36 13.04 -11.62 23.74
N LYS A 37 12.88 -12.50 24.73
CA LYS A 37 13.84 -13.54 25.09
C LYS A 37 13.21 -14.90 24.94
N LEU A 38 13.82 -15.78 24.15
CA LEU A 38 13.41 -17.18 24.01
C LEU A 38 14.20 -18.03 25.01
N LEU A 39 13.51 -18.61 25.97
CA LEU A 39 14.11 -19.39 27.05
C LEU A 39 13.93 -20.88 26.83
N GLN A 40 15.07 -21.59 26.88
CA GLN A 40 15.25 -23.01 27.15
C GLN A 40 14.54 -23.49 28.42
N VAL A 41 13.29 -23.96 28.36
CA VAL A 41 12.57 -24.34 29.58
C VAL A 41 13.09 -25.66 30.17
N ASP A 42 13.57 -26.58 29.32
CA ASP A 42 14.22 -27.83 29.74
C ASP A 42 15.70 -27.65 30.12
N LYS A 43 16.33 -26.55 29.67
CA LYS A 43 17.73 -26.20 29.96
C LYS A 43 17.82 -24.77 30.50
N PRO A 44 17.43 -24.53 31.77
CA PRO A 44 17.34 -23.19 32.33
C PRO A 44 18.70 -22.48 32.50
N GLU A 45 19.81 -23.22 32.37
CA GLU A 45 21.20 -22.74 32.45
C GLU A 45 21.73 -22.20 31.10
N GLU A 46 21.05 -22.49 29.99
CA GLU A 46 21.45 -22.02 28.66
C GLU A 46 21.09 -20.54 28.49
N GLU A 47 21.98 -19.78 27.82
CA GLU A 47 21.73 -18.36 27.57
C GLU A 47 20.52 -18.21 26.64
N PRO A 48 19.56 -17.31 26.96
CA PRO A 48 18.37 -17.13 26.14
C PRO A 48 18.72 -16.41 24.84
N GLU A 49 18.05 -16.79 23.76
CA GLU A 49 18.14 -16.07 22.50
C GLU A 49 17.37 -14.74 22.63
N VAL A 50 18.02 -13.63 22.28
CA VAL A 50 17.45 -12.28 22.41
C VAL A 50 17.06 -11.79 21.02
N LEU A 51 15.79 -11.40 20.89
CA LEU A 51 15.20 -10.90 19.66
C LEU A 51 14.71 -9.47 19.88
N GLU A 52 15.05 -8.57 18.96
CA GLU A 52 14.49 -7.21 18.94
C GLU A 52 13.07 -7.26 18.37
N ILE A 53 12.13 -6.62 19.06
CA ILE A 53 10.71 -6.59 18.69
C ILE A 53 10.19 -5.16 18.75
N SER A 54 9.05 -4.90 18.12
CA SER A 54 8.36 -3.62 18.22
C SER A 54 7.98 -3.27 19.67
N LYS A 55 8.11 -1.99 20.03
CA LYS A 55 7.68 -1.46 21.33
C LYS A 55 6.14 -1.46 21.44
N ASN A 56 5.62 -1.36 22.66
CA ASN A 56 4.17 -1.24 22.95
C ASN A 56 3.34 -2.46 22.52
N LEU A 57 3.72 -3.65 22.99
CA LEU A 57 3.00 -4.90 22.70
C LEU A 57 1.61 -4.95 23.36
N SER A 58 0.62 -5.37 22.56
CA SER A 58 -0.74 -5.68 23.02
C SER A 58 -0.92 -7.19 23.25
N SER A 59 -0.50 -8.06 22.32
CA SER A 59 -0.57 -9.52 22.49
C SER A 59 0.64 -10.28 21.92
N VAL A 60 0.94 -11.45 22.49
CA VAL A 60 1.89 -12.43 21.95
C VAL A 60 1.23 -13.81 21.90
N LYS A 61 1.31 -14.50 20.76
CA LYS A 61 0.82 -15.87 20.57
C LYS A 61 1.85 -16.73 19.85
N CYS A 62 1.88 -18.02 20.16
CA CYS A 62 2.77 -18.97 19.49
C CYS A 62 2.06 -19.66 18.32
N ASP A 63 2.81 -19.88 17.25
CA ASP A 63 2.45 -20.64 16.07
C ASP A 63 2.69 -22.14 16.30
N PRO A 64 1.82 -23.03 15.78
CA PRO A 64 2.11 -24.46 15.66
C PRO A 64 3.48 -24.82 15.09
N SER A 65 4.05 -23.97 14.22
CA SER A 65 5.38 -24.11 13.62
C SER A 65 6.54 -23.49 14.44
N ALA A 66 6.29 -23.14 15.71
CA ALA A 66 7.23 -22.50 16.65
C ALA A 66 7.62 -21.04 16.35
N GLY A 67 6.95 -20.37 15.41
CA GLY A 67 6.97 -18.90 15.28
C GLY A 67 6.13 -18.19 16.35
N TYR A 68 6.20 -16.85 16.39
CA TYR A 68 5.38 -16.03 17.29
C TYR A 68 4.66 -14.91 16.55
N LEU A 69 3.38 -14.73 16.84
CA LEU A 69 2.58 -13.60 16.39
C LEU A 69 2.56 -12.51 17.46
N ILE A 70 3.02 -11.33 17.11
CA ILE A 70 3.09 -10.14 17.96
C ILE A 70 2.14 -9.08 17.40
N THR A 71 1.34 -8.47 18.26
CA THR A 71 0.53 -7.29 17.92
C THR A 71 0.89 -6.12 18.84
N THR A 72 0.67 -4.91 18.36
CA THR A 72 1.03 -3.68 19.08
C THR A 72 -0.13 -2.70 19.21
N VAL A 73 -0.07 -1.88 20.26
CA VAL A 73 -0.99 -0.76 20.49
C VAL A 73 -0.84 0.31 19.39
N ASN A 74 0.28 0.33 18.67
CA ASN A 74 0.49 1.25 17.54
C ASN A 74 -0.20 0.77 16.25
N GLY A 75 -0.83 -0.40 16.26
CA GLY A 75 -1.54 -0.95 15.10
C GLY A 75 -0.70 -1.88 14.21
N ASP A 76 0.55 -2.19 14.57
CA ASP A 76 1.39 -3.12 13.81
C ASP A 76 1.25 -4.57 14.31
N ALA A 77 1.31 -5.53 13.39
CA ALA A 77 1.38 -6.97 13.66
C ALA A 77 2.55 -7.64 12.94
N PHE A 78 3.35 -8.41 13.67
CA PHE A 78 4.58 -9.06 13.20
C PHE A 78 4.53 -10.57 13.43
N ARG A 79 5.13 -11.33 12.51
CA ARG A 79 5.51 -12.73 12.73
C ARG A 79 7.01 -12.79 13.01
N LEU A 80 7.37 -13.40 14.13
CA LEU A 80 8.74 -13.63 14.54
C LEU A 80 9.07 -15.10 14.31
N ASP A 81 9.99 -15.36 13.40
CA ASP A 81 10.49 -16.71 13.15
C ASP A 81 11.82 -16.90 13.91
N PRO A 82 11.91 -17.85 14.86
CA PRO A 82 13.10 -18.02 15.68
C PRO A 82 14.33 -18.45 14.88
N THR A 83 14.15 -19.06 13.70
CA THR A 83 15.25 -19.54 12.85
C THR A 83 15.90 -18.46 11.99
N SER A 84 15.15 -17.40 11.65
CA SER A 84 15.63 -16.33 10.75
C SER A 84 16.06 -15.07 11.50
N ALA A 85 15.76 -14.98 12.81
CA ALA A 85 15.97 -13.81 13.66
C ALA A 85 15.47 -12.49 13.03
N SER A 86 14.48 -12.58 12.13
CA SER A 86 13.90 -11.46 11.39
C SER A 86 12.41 -11.36 11.66
N ASP A 87 11.93 -10.14 11.86
CA ASP A 87 10.53 -9.81 12.07
C ASP A 87 9.82 -9.53 10.73
N LYS A 88 8.90 -10.40 10.33
CA LYS A 88 8.07 -10.18 9.14
C LYS A 88 6.82 -9.41 9.52
N LEU A 89 6.71 -8.14 9.09
CA LEU A 89 5.49 -7.36 9.25
C LEU A 89 4.35 -8.00 8.45
N LEU A 90 3.26 -8.38 9.14
CA LEU A 90 2.08 -8.99 8.55
C LEU A 90 1.06 -7.94 8.13
N ALA A 91 0.69 -7.04 9.03
CA ALA A 91 -0.29 -5.98 8.78
C ALA A 91 -0.06 -4.76 9.67
N ARG A 92 -0.60 -3.63 9.20
CA ARG A 92 -0.69 -2.36 9.93
C ARG A 92 -2.14 -1.90 9.89
N SER A 93 -2.68 -1.55 11.04
CA SER A 93 -3.98 -0.89 11.21
C SER A 93 -3.76 0.56 11.65
N ALA A 94 -4.70 1.43 11.30
CA ALA A 94 -4.68 2.85 11.68
C ALA A 94 -4.97 3.06 13.17
N LEU A 95 -5.58 2.07 13.82
CA LEU A 95 -5.92 2.08 15.24
C LEU A 95 -5.24 0.91 15.96
N PRO A 96 -5.20 0.91 17.31
CA PRO A 96 -4.55 -0.14 18.07
C PRO A 96 -5.06 -1.54 17.72
N LEU A 97 -4.14 -2.46 17.39
CA LEU A 97 -4.44 -3.88 17.32
C LEU A 97 -4.44 -4.44 18.74
N ARG A 98 -5.54 -5.05 19.17
CA ARG A 98 -5.73 -5.48 20.55
C ARG A 98 -5.30 -6.92 20.79
N ASP A 99 -5.60 -7.80 19.84
CA ASP A 99 -5.28 -9.22 19.95
C ASP A 99 -5.18 -9.88 18.57
N GLY A 100 -4.54 -11.04 18.53
CA GLY A 100 -4.42 -11.85 17.32
C GLY A 100 -4.43 -13.34 17.63
N CYS A 101 -4.78 -14.15 16.65
CA CYS A 101 -4.77 -15.61 16.77
C CYS A 101 -4.33 -16.26 15.46
N ILE A 102 -3.64 -17.40 15.57
CA ILE A 102 -3.26 -18.22 14.42
C ILE A 102 -4.28 -19.35 14.28
N ILE A 103 -4.79 -19.56 13.08
CA ILE A 103 -5.79 -20.58 12.73
C ILE A 103 -5.25 -21.55 11.67
N HIS A 104 -6.01 -22.61 11.38
CA HIS A 104 -5.66 -23.61 10.36
C HIS A 104 -4.24 -24.19 10.49
N SER A 105 -3.79 -24.46 11.71
CA SER A 105 -2.49 -25.09 11.99
C SER A 105 -1.28 -24.28 11.51
N GLY A 106 -1.32 -22.95 11.62
CA GLY A 106 -0.18 -22.09 11.25
C GLY A 106 -0.31 -21.42 9.87
N LYS A 107 -1.39 -21.70 9.15
CA LYS A 107 -1.60 -21.23 7.77
C LYS A 107 -2.19 -19.83 7.67
N THR A 108 -2.94 -19.38 8.67
CA THR A 108 -3.64 -18.10 8.57
C THR A 108 -3.59 -17.38 9.91
N ALA A 109 -3.30 -16.08 9.89
CA ALA A 109 -3.35 -15.20 11.05
C ALA A 109 -4.64 -14.37 11.01
N VAL A 110 -5.31 -14.25 12.14
CA VAL A 110 -6.47 -13.38 12.33
C VAL A 110 -6.11 -12.31 13.34
N LEU A 111 -6.34 -11.04 13.00
CA LEU A 111 -6.01 -9.87 13.81
C LEU A 111 -7.26 -9.02 14.00
N GLY A 112 -7.41 -8.42 15.18
CA GLY A 112 -8.50 -7.51 15.48
C GLY A 112 -8.12 -6.41 16.46
N GLY A 113 -8.77 -5.26 16.33
CA GLY A 113 -8.55 -4.13 17.21
C GLY A 113 -9.68 -3.12 17.21
N ASP A 114 -9.30 -1.85 17.32
CA ASP A 114 -10.22 -0.71 17.47
C ASP A 114 -10.80 -0.22 16.13
N ASP A 115 -10.37 -0.79 15.01
CA ASP A 115 -10.67 -0.41 13.61
C ASP A 115 -12.00 -0.97 13.06
N LEU A 116 -12.78 -1.67 13.88
CA LEU A 116 -14.06 -2.31 13.48
C LEU A 116 -13.90 -3.30 12.32
N GLU A 117 -12.70 -3.84 12.14
CA GLU A 117 -12.38 -4.80 11.09
C GLU A 117 -11.63 -6.01 11.66
N LEU A 118 -11.91 -7.17 11.09
CA LEU A 118 -11.20 -8.41 11.36
C LEU A 118 -10.31 -8.71 10.14
N LEU A 119 -9.00 -8.60 10.34
CA LEU A 119 -7.99 -8.85 9.31
C LEU A 119 -7.63 -10.33 9.31
N VAL A 120 -7.84 -11.01 8.19
CA VAL A 120 -7.47 -12.41 7.97
C VAL A 120 -6.37 -12.47 6.92
N ILE A 121 -5.21 -13.01 7.32
CA ILE A 121 -3.95 -12.97 6.57
C ILE A 121 -3.48 -14.40 6.31
N ASP A 122 -3.24 -14.74 5.05
CA ASP A 122 -2.62 -16.02 4.69
C ASP A 122 -1.11 -15.97 4.96
N LEU A 123 -0.59 -17.01 5.62
CA LEU A 123 0.79 -17.16 6.06
C LEU A 123 1.58 -18.18 5.22
N GLU A 124 0.96 -18.91 4.28
CA GLU A 124 1.64 -19.92 3.43
C GLU A 124 2.31 -19.32 2.18
N GLU A 125 1.80 -18.21 1.65
CA GLU A 125 2.30 -17.60 0.42
C GLU A 125 3.31 -16.47 0.70
N ASP A 126 4.35 -16.35 -0.14
CA ASP A 126 5.33 -15.25 -0.04
C ASP A 126 4.66 -13.87 -0.20
N THR A 127 3.57 -13.81 -0.96
CA THR A 127 2.64 -12.68 -1.01
C THR A 127 1.56 -12.83 0.05
N LEU A 128 1.60 -11.97 1.08
CA LEU A 128 0.59 -11.94 2.14
C LEU A 128 -0.79 -11.55 1.57
N LYS A 129 -1.64 -12.54 1.24
CA LYS A 129 -3.04 -12.30 0.88
C LYS A 129 -3.79 -11.82 2.12
N LYS A 130 -4.38 -10.62 2.02
CA LYS A 130 -5.14 -10.00 3.11
C LYS A 130 -6.61 -9.94 2.73
N SER A 131 -7.46 -10.34 3.65
CA SER A 131 -8.91 -10.12 3.58
C SER A 131 -9.37 -9.43 4.85
N SER A 132 -10.30 -8.49 4.71
CA SER A 132 -10.90 -7.78 5.84
C SER A 132 -12.38 -8.11 5.93
N ILE A 133 -12.87 -8.31 7.15
CA ILE A 133 -14.28 -8.57 7.45
C ILE A 133 -14.73 -7.49 8.42
N LYS A 134 -15.71 -6.69 8.01
CA LYS A 134 -16.29 -5.65 8.89
C LYS A 134 -17.00 -6.31 10.06
N VAL A 135 -16.72 -5.82 11.27
CA VAL A 135 -17.38 -6.24 12.51
C VAL A 135 -18.22 -5.10 13.07
N GLU A 136 -19.20 -5.44 13.91
CA GLU A 136 -20.18 -4.48 14.44
C GLU A 136 -19.59 -3.55 15.52
N GLU A 137 -18.47 -3.92 16.14
CA GLU A 137 -17.89 -3.22 17.30
C GLU A 137 -16.38 -3.48 17.44
N GLN A 138 -15.67 -2.67 18.23
CA GLN A 138 -14.24 -2.82 18.53
C GLN A 138 -13.94 -4.15 19.24
N ILE A 139 -12.87 -4.81 18.80
CA ILE A 139 -12.47 -6.13 19.28
C ILE A 139 -11.57 -5.96 20.52
N SER A 140 -11.93 -6.65 21.60
CA SER A 140 -11.14 -6.69 22.83
C SER A 140 -10.12 -7.83 22.82
N GLN A 141 -10.58 -9.08 22.67
CA GLN A 141 -9.76 -10.29 22.67
C GLN A 141 -10.41 -11.36 21.79
N MET A 142 -9.61 -12.34 21.35
CA MET A 142 -10.06 -13.43 20.50
C MET A 142 -9.40 -14.77 20.85
N SER A 143 -10.02 -15.87 20.45
CA SER A 143 -9.53 -17.22 20.75
C SER A 143 -10.07 -18.23 19.75
N TYR A 144 -9.26 -19.21 19.38
CA TYR A 144 -9.58 -20.19 18.35
C TYR A 144 -9.58 -21.62 18.91
N ALA A 145 -10.56 -22.43 18.49
CA ALA A 145 -10.65 -23.85 18.76
C ALA A 145 -10.29 -24.67 17.49
N PRO A 146 -9.12 -25.33 17.45
CA PRO A 146 -8.70 -26.13 16.31
C PRO A 146 -9.60 -27.34 16.02
N GLN A 147 -10.22 -27.94 17.04
CA GLN A 147 -11.02 -29.16 16.90
C GLN A 147 -12.36 -28.90 16.19
N THR A 148 -12.94 -27.73 16.41
CA THR A 148 -14.26 -27.34 15.86
C THR A 148 -14.16 -26.29 14.76
N ASN A 149 -12.96 -25.79 14.45
CA ASN A 149 -12.72 -24.66 13.55
C ASN A 149 -13.61 -23.45 13.88
N LEU A 150 -13.75 -23.15 15.18
CA LEU A 150 -14.53 -22.02 15.67
C LEU A 150 -13.58 -20.94 16.19
N LEU A 151 -13.76 -19.72 15.69
CA LEU A 151 -13.13 -18.51 16.18
C LEU A 151 -14.14 -17.79 17.08
N SER A 152 -13.73 -17.44 18.29
CA SER A 152 -14.49 -16.57 19.19
C SER A 152 -13.88 -15.18 19.22
N ILE A 153 -14.74 -14.18 19.16
CA ILE A 153 -14.38 -12.75 19.17
C ILE A 153 -15.19 -12.07 20.27
N SER A 154 -14.48 -11.45 21.19
CA SER A 154 -15.06 -10.69 22.30
C SER A 154 -14.98 -9.20 22.00
N PHE A 155 -16.12 -8.51 22.06
CA PHE A 155 -16.23 -7.08 21.78
C PHE A 155 -16.23 -6.24 23.06
N ILE A 156 -15.85 -4.97 22.93
CA ILE A 156 -15.82 -4.02 24.05
C ILE A 156 -17.21 -3.74 24.65
N ASN A 157 -18.29 -3.91 23.88
CA ASN A 157 -19.67 -3.69 24.34
C ASN A 157 -20.24 -4.83 25.21
N GLY A 158 -19.45 -5.88 25.47
CA GLY A 158 -19.86 -7.00 26.30
C GLY A 158 -20.47 -8.19 25.53
N LYS A 159 -20.38 -8.19 24.20
CA LYS A 159 -20.83 -9.29 23.33
C LYS A 159 -19.69 -10.23 22.95
N VAL A 160 -19.99 -11.51 22.79
CA VAL A 160 -19.07 -12.53 22.25
C VAL A 160 -19.73 -13.16 21.03
N GLN A 161 -19.09 -13.07 19.86
CA GLN A 161 -19.55 -13.73 18.64
C GLN A 161 -18.65 -14.91 18.29
N PHE A 162 -19.25 -15.95 17.71
CA PHE A 162 -18.57 -17.15 17.25
C PHE A 162 -18.67 -17.23 15.74
N PHE A 163 -17.53 -17.42 15.08
CA PHE A 163 -17.38 -17.53 13.64
C PHE A 163 -16.88 -18.93 13.28
N SER A 164 -17.50 -19.56 12.29
CA SER A 164 -16.94 -20.75 11.67
C SER A 164 -15.92 -20.32 10.62
N VAL A 165 -14.71 -20.85 10.72
CA VAL A 165 -13.61 -20.60 9.76
C VAL A 165 -13.39 -21.77 8.81
N SER A 166 -14.36 -22.69 8.68
CA SER A 166 -14.22 -23.85 7.77
C SER A 166 -14.33 -23.45 6.28
N SER A 167 -14.87 -22.28 5.98
CA SER A 167 -14.97 -21.69 4.64
C SER A 167 -13.92 -20.62 4.41
N THR A 168 -13.61 -20.32 3.14
CA THR A 168 -12.65 -19.26 2.74
C THR A 168 -13.02 -17.87 3.26
N ARG A 169 -14.30 -17.64 3.59
CA ARG A 169 -14.75 -16.47 4.35
C ARG A 169 -15.36 -16.94 5.68
N PRO A 170 -14.86 -16.49 6.83
CA PRO A 170 -15.49 -16.69 8.12
C PRO A 170 -16.93 -16.18 8.14
N HIS A 171 -17.86 -16.97 8.65
CA HIS A 171 -19.25 -16.55 8.82
C HIS A 171 -19.70 -16.74 10.27
N ARG A 172 -20.56 -15.83 10.74
CA ARG A 172 -21.06 -15.82 12.11
C ARG A 172 -22.03 -16.98 12.34
N VAL A 173 -21.78 -17.77 13.38
CA VAL A 173 -22.58 -18.94 13.80
C VAL A 173 -23.51 -18.57 14.96
N HIS A 174 -23.00 -17.84 15.96
CA HIS A 174 -23.76 -17.51 17.16
C HIS A 174 -23.26 -16.25 17.87
N GLU A 175 -24.10 -15.67 18.74
CA GLU A 175 -23.79 -14.49 19.56
C GLU A 175 -24.27 -14.70 21.00
N LEU A 176 -23.40 -14.41 21.97
CA LEU A 176 -23.70 -14.34 23.39
C LEU A 176 -23.55 -12.90 23.87
N ALA A 177 -24.65 -12.26 24.25
CA ALA A 177 -24.67 -10.89 24.75
C ALA A 177 -24.84 -10.86 26.28
N GLY A 178 -24.14 -9.94 26.96
CA GLY A 178 -24.37 -9.63 28.38
C GLY A 178 -23.66 -10.53 29.38
N TYR A 179 -22.74 -11.39 28.93
CA TYR A 179 -21.96 -12.26 29.82
C TYR A 179 -20.62 -11.65 30.24
N ILE A 180 -19.83 -11.13 29.30
CA ILE A 180 -18.52 -10.53 29.57
C ILE A 180 -18.66 -9.06 29.98
N THR A 181 -17.63 -8.52 30.65
CA THR A 181 -17.61 -7.11 31.09
C THR A 181 -17.46 -6.18 29.89
N ALA A 182 -18.34 -5.18 29.75
CA ALA A 182 -18.13 -4.10 28.81
C ALA A 182 -16.91 -3.26 29.23
N ASN A 183 -16.04 -2.93 28.29
CA ASN A 183 -14.73 -2.32 28.56
C ASN A 183 -14.52 -1.05 27.73
N THR A 184 -13.62 -0.18 28.19
CA THR A 184 -13.17 1.00 27.43
C THR A 184 -11.71 1.21 27.75
N TYR A 185 -10.84 1.02 26.74
CA TYR A 185 -9.41 1.17 26.92
C TYR A 185 -9.03 2.64 27.14
N LYS A 186 -8.14 2.92 28.10
CA LYS A 186 -7.59 4.27 28.29
C LYS A 186 -6.43 4.49 27.32
N SER A 187 -6.50 5.55 26.52
CA SER A 187 -5.49 5.92 25.53
C SER A 187 -4.22 6.47 26.18
N LEU A 188 -3.06 6.15 25.60
CA LEU A 188 -1.78 6.76 25.96
C LEU A 188 -1.80 8.28 25.63
N PRO A 189 -1.23 9.16 26.47
CA PRO A 189 -1.01 10.55 26.09
C PRO A 189 -0.11 10.61 24.85
N ASN A 190 -0.50 11.42 23.85
CA ASN A 190 0.28 11.64 22.63
C ASN A 190 1.70 12.09 22.97
N ASP A 191 2.70 11.42 22.41
CA ASP A 191 4.14 11.66 22.57
C ASP A 191 4.62 12.90 21.78
N ASP A 192 3.80 13.95 21.73
CA ASP A 192 4.08 15.23 21.05
C ASP A 192 4.52 16.34 22.04
N SER A 193 4.72 16.01 23.32
CA SER A 193 5.35 16.90 24.30
C SER A 193 6.71 16.36 24.74
N SER A 194 7.74 16.89 24.09
CA SER A 194 9.08 17.12 24.61
C SER A 194 9.33 16.75 26.08
N ALA A 195 10.28 15.86 26.31
CA ALA A 195 11.39 16.05 27.25
C ALA A 195 11.14 16.91 28.51
N GLU A 196 10.19 16.55 29.39
CA GLU A 196 10.10 17.09 30.75
C GLU A 196 9.53 16.06 31.74
N THR A 197 10.25 14.96 31.97
CA THR A 197 10.14 14.18 33.22
C THR A 197 11.47 13.51 33.59
N LEU A 198 12.57 14.25 33.41
CA LEU A 198 13.79 14.05 34.20
C LEU A 198 13.80 15.08 35.32
N ASN A 199 12.87 14.97 36.28
CA ASN A 199 12.96 15.62 37.59
C ASN A 199 11.87 15.07 38.53
N ALA A 200 12.20 14.00 39.24
CA ALA A 200 11.58 13.69 40.53
C ALA A 200 12.69 13.38 41.53
N SER A 201 13.09 14.44 42.23
CA SER A 201 13.70 14.48 43.56
C SER A 201 14.46 13.24 44.06
N SER A 202 15.78 13.40 44.13
CA SER A 202 16.65 12.68 45.06
C SER A 202 16.13 12.79 46.50
N VAL A 203 15.42 11.76 46.97
CA VAL A 203 15.25 11.51 48.40
C VAL A 203 16.29 10.47 48.79
N ASN A 204 17.30 10.91 49.54
CA ASN A 204 18.26 10.03 50.22
C ASN A 204 17.49 9.12 51.20
N ILE A 205 17.33 7.84 50.84
CA ILE A 205 16.91 6.79 51.77
C ILE A 205 18.00 5.72 51.74
N GLY A 206 18.48 5.34 52.93
CA GLY A 206 19.64 4.46 53.13
C GLY A 206 19.44 3.03 52.59
N PRO A 207 20.54 2.25 52.50
CA PRO A 207 20.65 1.07 51.64
C PRO A 207 19.90 -0.18 52.13
N ASP A 208 19.14 -0.11 53.22
CA ASP A 208 18.48 -1.28 53.85
C ASP A 208 16.95 -1.30 53.69
N SER A 209 16.37 -0.51 52.77
CA SER A 209 14.90 -0.47 52.56
C SER A 209 14.45 -0.26 51.11
N LEU A 210 15.30 -0.61 50.14
CA LEU A 210 15.08 -0.32 48.70
C LEU A 210 14.32 -1.42 47.93
N ASP A 211 14.25 -2.64 48.44
CA ASP A 211 13.63 -3.75 47.70
C ASP A 211 12.09 -3.74 47.81
N ASP A 212 11.52 -3.36 48.96
CA ASP A 212 10.06 -3.39 49.16
C ASP A 212 9.31 -2.20 48.50
N ALA A 213 9.99 -1.09 48.17
CA ALA A 213 9.34 0.13 47.67
C ALA A 213 9.22 0.18 46.13
N ARG A 214 10.01 -0.62 45.39
CA ARG A 214 9.97 -0.68 43.91
C ARG A 214 8.83 -1.55 43.38
N GLU A 215 8.32 -2.50 44.17
CA GLU A 215 7.32 -3.48 43.70
C GLU A 215 5.88 -2.94 43.63
N GLN A 216 5.56 -1.79 44.23
CA GLN A 216 4.17 -1.34 44.39
C GLN A 216 3.75 -0.12 43.55
N ASN A 217 4.67 0.72 43.07
CA ASN A 217 4.34 1.89 42.25
C ASN A 217 4.81 1.67 40.80
N ILE A 218 3.88 1.25 39.93
CA ILE A 218 4.11 1.17 38.49
C ILE A 218 3.79 2.54 37.87
N ASP A 219 4.80 3.24 37.38
CA ASP A 219 4.65 4.54 36.69
C ASP A 219 4.29 4.40 35.19
N ASP A 220 3.75 3.24 34.77
CA ASP A 220 3.32 3.01 33.38
C ASP A 220 1.88 3.51 33.17
N PRO A 221 1.62 4.46 32.23
CA PRO A 221 0.28 4.96 31.94
C PRO A 221 -0.69 3.88 31.41
N GLU A 222 -0.19 2.75 30.92
CA GLU A 222 -1.03 1.61 30.49
C GLU A 222 -1.55 0.79 31.68
N PHE A 223 -0.91 0.90 32.86
CA PHE A 223 -1.28 0.15 34.06
C PHE A 223 -2.57 0.71 34.67
N CYS A 224 -3.71 0.22 34.20
CA CYS A 224 -5.02 0.48 34.79
C CYS A 224 -5.91 -0.76 34.70
N ASP A 225 -6.94 -0.81 35.55
CA ASP A 225 -7.81 -1.97 35.64
C ASP A 225 -8.52 -2.26 34.31
N GLU A 226 -8.95 -1.23 33.59
CA GLU A 226 -9.65 -1.36 32.31
C GLU A 226 -8.79 -2.03 31.22
N ASN A 227 -7.49 -1.76 31.19
CA ASN A 227 -6.59 -2.33 30.19
C ASN A 227 -6.15 -3.77 30.52
N ARG A 228 -6.46 -4.28 31.72
CA ARG A 228 -5.99 -5.57 32.24
C ARG A 228 -7.07 -6.66 32.29
N ILE A 229 -8.32 -6.33 31.97
CA ILE A 229 -9.45 -7.28 32.05
C ILE A 229 -9.38 -8.32 30.93
N CYS A 230 -9.56 -9.59 31.29
CA CYS A 230 -9.79 -10.69 30.35
C CYS A 230 -11.26 -10.75 29.93
N THR A 231 -11.48 -10.72 28.62
CA THR A 231 -12.75 -10.99 27.96
C THR A 231 -12.67 -12.23 27.04
N ARG A 232 -11.49 -12.86 26.94
CA ARG A 232 -11.20 -14.00 26.07
C ARG A 232 -11.98 -15.25 26.46
N VAL A 233 -12.52 -15.95 25.45
CA VAL A 233 -13.05 -17.31 25.61
C VAL A 233 -11.91 -18.30 25.79
N SER A 234 -12.01 -19.14 26.80
CA SER A 234 -11.10 -20.26 27.01
C SER A 234 -11.71 -21.55 26.48
N TRP A 235 -11.08 -22.18 25.50
CA TRP A 235 -11.58 -23.42 24.89
C TRP A 235 -11.08 -24.65 25.64
N HIS A 236 -11.96 -25.61 25.90
CA HIS A 236 -11.56 -26.90 26.42
C HIS A 236 -10.83 -27.71 25.31
N PRO A 237 -9.75 -28.47 25.60
CA PRO A 237 -8.96 -29.18 24.59
C PRO A 237 -9.74 -30.15 23.68
N ASN A 238 -10.87 -30.67 24.15
CA ASN A 238 -11.76 -31.53 23.37
C ASN A 238 -12.66 -30.76 22.37
N GLY A 239 -12.71 -29.42 22.43
CA GLY A 239 -13.54 -28.57 21.57
C GLY A 239 -15.05 -28.58 21.86
N PHE A 240 -15.54 -29.32 22.86
CA PHE A 240 -16.98 -29.42 23.16
C PHE A 240 -17.47 -28.40 24.20
N HIS A 241 -16.55 -27.83 24.97
CA HIS A 241 -16.85 -26.87 26.03
C HIS A 241 -15.97 -25.63 25.91
N PHE A 242 -16.48 -24.51 26.42
CA PHE A 242 -15.71 -23.29 26.57
C PHE A 242 -16.11 -22.54 27.85
N ALA A 243 -15.18 -21.77 28.39
CA ALA A 243 -15.36 -20.97 29.60
C ALA A 243 -15.24 -19.48 29.29
N LEU A 244 -16.07 -18.68 29.97
CA LEU A 244 -16.11 -17.23 29.86
C LEU A 244 -15.90 -16.55 31.22
N PRO A 245 -14.98 -15.56 31.32
CA PRO A 245 -14.90 -14.68 32.47
C PRO A 245 -16.07 -13.68 32.43
N CYS A 246 -17.01 -13.81 33.36
CA CYS A 246 -18.25 -13.05 33.32
C CYS A 246 -18.18 -11.74 34.14
N ALA A 247 -19.05 -10.78 33.80
CA ALA A 247 -19.14 -9.47 34.46
C ALA A 247 -19.58 -9.55 35.93
N ASP A 248 -20.22 -10.66 36.34
CA ASP A 248 -20.54 -10.98 37.73
C ASP A 248 -19.33 -11.57 38.51
N CYS A 249 -18.13 -11.49 37.91
CA CYS A 249 -16.86 -12.06 38.38
C CYS A 249 -16.95 -13.57 38.69
N THR A 250 -17.79 -14.29 37.95
CA THR A 250 -17.82 -15.75 37.93
C THR A 250 -17.23 -16.28 36.62
N ILE A 251 -16.84 -17.56 36.61
CA ILE A 251 -16.44 -18.26 35.39
C ILE A 251 -17.60 -19.14 34.97
N LYS A 252 -18.19 -18.89 33.80
CA LYS A 252 -19.30 -19.69 33.28
C LYS A 252 -18.82 -20.61 32.17
N ILE A 253 -19.20 -21.89 32.24
CA ILE A 253 -18.82 -22.93 31.29
C ILE A 253 -20.05 -23.29 30.46
N PHE A 254 -19.87 -23.34 29.15
CA PHE A 254 -20.92 -23.57 28.16
C PHE A 254 -20.61 -24.80 27.31
N ASN A 255 -21.66 -25.41 26.78
CA ASN A 255 -21.55 -26.42 25.72
C ASN A 255 -21.52 -25.72 24.35
N VAL A 256 -20.62 -26.14 23.47
CA VAL A 256 -20.60 -25.67 22.08
C VAL A 256 -21.89 -26.07 21.34
N LYS A 257 -22.45 -27.24 21.64
CA LYS A 257 -23.73 -27.68 21.10
C LYS A 257 -24.86 -26.89 21.75
N GLY A 258 -25.35 -25.87 21.04
CA GLY A 258 -26.48 -25.04 21.45
C GLY A 258 -26.14 -23.90 22.41
N TYR A 259 -24.86 -23.66 22.70
CA TYR A 259 -24.37 -22.53 23.52
C TYR A 259 -25.03 -22.41 24.90
N ALA A 260 -25.49 -23.54 25.44
CA ALA A 260 -26.19 -23.59 26.72
C ALA A 260 -25.20 -23.55 27.91
N LEU A 261 -25.56 -22.79 28.94
CA LEU A 261 -24.83 -22.71 30.19
C LEU A 261 -24.86 -24.07 30.91
N MET A 262 -23.69 -24.65 31.18
CA MET A 262 -23.56 -25.91 31.91
C MET A 262 -23.26 -25.68 33.39
N LYS A 263 -22.33 -24.78 33.69
CA LYS A 263 -21.83 -24.60 35.06
C LYS A 263 -21.35 -23.18 35.32
N THR A 264 -21.37 -22.78 36.58
CA THR A 264 -20.83 -21.51 37.05
C THR A 264 -19.86 -21.79 38.20
N LEU A 265 -18.61 -21.39 38.04
CA LEU A 265 -17.58 -21.45 39.08
C LEU A 265 -17.52 -20.09 39.77
N LYS A 266 -17.63 -20.10 41.09
CA LYS A 266 -17.61 -18.90 41.92
C LYS A 266 -16.79 -19.17 43.17
N ASP A 267 -15.92 -18.22 43.51
CA ASP A 267 -15.21 -18.24 44.79
C ASP A 267 -16.12 -17.74 45.91
N SER A 268 -16.18 -18.50 47.00
CA SER A 268 -16.96 -18.15 48.19
C SER A 268 -16.15 -17.43 49.26
N VAL A 269 -14.81 -17.37 49.10
CA VAL A 269 -13.89 -16.96 50.17
C VAL A 269 -13.34 -15.53 50.00
N LEU A 270 -13.08 -15.07 48.78
CA LEU A 270 -12.50 -13.73 48.50
C LEU A 270 -13.51 -12.75 47.89
N PRO A 271 -13.24 -11.42 47.95
CA PRO A 271 -14.05 -10.42 47.28
C PRO A 271 -14.11 -10.65 45.77
N VAL A 272 -15.29 -10.34 45.21
CA VAL A 272 -15.66 -10.48 43.80
C VAL A 272 -14.74 -9.60 42.95
N ALA A 273 -13.78 -10.20 42.24
CA ALA A 273 -12.75 -9.50 41.48
C ALA A 273 -12.75 -9.95 40.00
N LYS A 274 -12.45 -9.04 39.08
CA LYS A 274 -12.34 -9.34 37.64
C LYS A 274 -11.08 -10.16 37.35
N PHE A 275 -11.07 -10.86 36.23
CA PHE A 275 -9.97 -11.74 35.83
C PHE A 275 -9.00 -11.05 34.86
N ILE A 276 -7.70 -11.35 34.99
CA ILE A 276 -6.62 -10.92 34.08
C ILE A 276 -6.41 -11.95 32.97
N ASP A 277 -6.53 -13.25 33.26
CA ASP A 277 -6.37 -14.33 32.29
C ASP A 277 -7.11 -15.60 32.76
N LEU A 278 -7.52 -16.46 31.80
CA LEU A 278 -8.33 -17.66 32.03
C LEU A 278 -7.99 -18.76 31.00
N GLN A 279 -7.46 -19.91 31.45
CA GLN A 279 -7.03 -21.00 30.56
C GLN A 279 -7.36 -22.38 31.12
N PHE A 280 -8.00 -23.23 30.30
CA PHE A 280 -8.08 -24.68 30.55
C PHE A 280 -6.69 -25.32 30.53
N ASP A 281 -6.50 -26.41 31.29
CA ASP A 281 -5.29 -27.22 31.11
C ASP A 281 -5.28 -27.84 29.70
N PRO A 282 -4.12 -27.86 29.04
CA PRO A 282 -4.05 -28.25 27.64
C PRO A 282 -4.04 -29.77 27.41
N LEU A 283 -3.82 -30.59 28.45
CA LEU A 283 -3.69 -32.04 28.33
C LEU A 283 -5.03 -32.77 28.39
N THR A 284 -5.81 -32.54 29.45
CA THR A 284 -7.10 -33.23 29.67
C THR A 284 -8.28 -32.28 29.70
N GLY A 285 -8.04 -31.01 30.00
CA GLY A 285 -9.08 -30.01 30.24
C GLY A 285 -9.81 -30.21 31.57
N SER A 286 -9.35 -31.08 32.47
CA SER A 286 -9.93 -31.33 33.79
C SER A 286 -9.89 -30.11 34.73
N TYR A 287 -8.94 -29.20 34.51
CA TYR A 287 -8.69 -28.04 35.36
C TYR A 287 -8.78 -26.73 34.57
N ILE A 288 -9.15 -25.66 35.27
CA ILE A 288 -9.17 -24.29 34.75
C ILE A 288 -8.33 -23.44 35.70
N ALA A 289 -7.32 -22.74 35.15
CA ALA A 289 -6.60 -21.71 35.89
C ALA A 289 -7.20 -20.34 35.58
N SER A 290 -7.29 -19.51 36.61
CA SER A 290 -7.74 -18.12 36.53
C SER A 290 -6.85 -17.25 37.38
N VAL A 291 -6.48 -16.07 36.88
CA VAL A 291 -5.78 -15.04 37.65
C VAL A 291 -6.70 -13.84 37.81
N ASP A 292 -6.85 -13.34 39.04
CA ASP A 292 -7.64 -12.14 39.33
C ASP A 292 -6.82 -10.84 39.27
N ILE A 293 -7.51 -9.69 39.27
CA ILE A 293 -6.87 -8.37 39.23
C ILE A 293 -6.01 -8.05 40.47
N ASN A 294 -6.24 -8.79 41.56
CA ASN A 294 -5.50 -8.70 42.82
C ASN A 294 -4.28 -9.64 42.83
N ASN A 295 -3.89 -10.20 41.67
CA ASN A 295 -2.76 -11.10 41.48
C ASN A 295 -2.90 -12.47 42.18
N GLY A 296 -4.13 -12.89 42.46
CA GLY A 296 -4.47 -14.22 42.96
C GLY A 296 -4.60 -15.26 41.86
N LEU A 297 -3.77 -16.31 41.90
CA LEU A 297 -3.91 -17.49 41.05
C LEU A 297 -4.80 -18.54 41.72
N LEU A 298 -5.83 -18.97 40.99
CA LEU A 298 -6.78 -20.00 41.39
C LEU A 298 -6.81 -21.11 40.33
N ILE A 299 -6.78 -22.37 40.79
CA ILE A 299 -6.94 -23.53 39.91
C ILE A 299 -8.15 -24.32 40.36
N TRP A 300 -9.09 -24.45 39.44
CA TRP A 300 -10.39 -25.07 39.66
C TRP A 300 -10.39 -26.46 39.03
N ASN A 301 -10.89 -27.47 39.75
CA ASN A 301 -11.42 -28.65 39.10
C ASN A 301 -12.85 -28.32 38.68
N TRP A 302 -13.08 -28.13 37.38
CA TRP A 302 -14.37 -27.65 36.92
C TRP A 302 -15.47 -28.72 37.02
N HIS A 303 -15.11 -30.00 37.03
CA HIS A 303 -16.06 -31.11 37.23
C HIS A 303 -16.63 -31.11 38.66
N THR A 304 -15.80 -30.89 39.68
CA THR A 304 -16.23 -30.83 41.09
C THR A 304 -16.60 -29.41 41.54
N SER A 305 -16.20 -28.37 40.80
CA SER A 305 -16.28 -26.96 41.21
C SER A 305 -15.44 -26.60 42.44
N GLU A 306 -14.44 -27.41 42.77
CA GLU A 306 -13.55 -27.16 43.91
C GLU A 306 -12.26 -26.47 43.47
N ILE A 307 -11.70 -25.65 44.37
CA ILE A 307 -10.41 -24.99 44.17
C ILE A 307 -9.31 -25.91 44.69
N VAL A 308 -8.45 -26.37 43.78
CA VAL A 308 -7.36 -27.31 44.07
C VAL A 308 -6.11 -26.58 44.54
N TYR A 309 -5.88 -25.37 44.03
CA TYR A 309 -4.73 -24.56 44.38
C TYR A 309 -5.10 -23.07 44.44
N ARG A 310 -4.56 -22.38 45.44
CA ARG A 310 -4.69 -20.94 45.63
C ARG A 310 -3.36 -20.36 46.08
N LYS A 311 -2.89 -19.32 45.40
CA LYS A 311 -1.75 -18.52 45.84
C LYS A 311 -1.91 -17.08 45.40
N ASN A 312 -1.60 -16.14 46.29
CA ASN A 312 -1.54 -14.72 45.99
C ASN A 312 -0.08 -14.29 45.80
N PHE A 313 0.18 -13.43 44.82
CA PHE A 313 1.50 -12.94 44.48
C PHE A 313 1.60 -11.44 44.75
N LYS A 314 2.80 -10.99 45.17
CA LYS A 314 3.08 -9.56 45.34
C LYS A 314 3.28 -8.86 44.00
N HIS A 315 3.86 -9.56 43.02
CA HIS A 315 4.08 -9.04 41.68
C HIS A 315 2.76 -8.82 40.94
N ASN A 316 2.71 -7.74 40.16
CA ASN A 316 1.58 -7.46 39.28
C ASN A 316 1.64 -8.35 38.04
N ILE A 317 0.65 -9.24 37.89
CA ILE A 317 0.63 -10.27 36.85
C ILE A 317 0.05 -9.68 35.54
N THR A 318 0.60 -10.09 34.40
CA THR A 318 0.14 -9.72 33.04
C THR A 318 -0.69 -10.82 32.39
N ASN A 319 -0.15 -12.03 32.28
CA ASN A 319 -0.79 -13.23 31.73
C ASN A 319 -0.06 -14.49 32.20
N PHE A 320 -0.60 -15.67 31.88
CA PHE A 320 0.06 -16.93 32.22
C PHE A 320 -0.04 -17.98 31.12
N VAL A 321 0.78 -19.03 31.23
CA VAL A 321 0.74 -20.21 30.36
C VAL A 321 0.88 -21.49 31.17
N TRP A 322 0.19 -22.54 30.73
CA TRP A 322 0.39 -23.90 31.20
C TRP A 322 1.60 -24.53 30.53
N ARG A 323 2.36 -25.34 31.29
CA ARG A 323 3.43 -26.17 30.77
C ARG A 323 3.23 -27.61 31.24
N ALA A 324 3.24 -28.57 30.32
CA ALA A 324 3.38 -29.97 30.67
C ALA A 324 4.86 -30.30 30.88
N GLN A 325 5.21 -30.97 31.98
CA GLN A 325 6.57 -31.50 32.14
C GLN A 325 6.80 -32.68 31.19
N ALA A 326 8.07 -33.09 31.01
CA ALA A 326 8.45 -34.21 30.15
C ALA A 326 7.77 -35.54 30.48
N ASP A 327 7.19 -35.68 31.68
CA ASP A 327 6.41 -36.84 32.09
C ASP A 327 4.97 -36.87 31.51
N ASN A 328 4.53 -35.78 30.85
CA ASN A 328 3.16 -35.54 30.34
C ASN A 328 2.06 -35.80 31.38
N LYS A 329 2.40 -35.67 32.66
CA LYS A 329 1.50 -35.92 33.78
C LYS A 329 1.44 -34.74 34.71
N THR A 330 2.56 -34.09 34.99
CA THR A 330 2.59 -32.93 35.88
C THR A 330 2.48 -31.64 35.08
N LEU A 331 1.66 -30.72 35.60
CA LEU A 331 1.44 -29.41 35.02
C LEU A 331 2.07 -28.32 35.88
N ASP A 332 2.80 -27.44 35.21
CA ASP A 332 3.39 -26.22 35.74
C ASP A 332 2.63 -25.00 35.20
N ILE A 333 2.73 -23.87 35.90
CA ILE A 333 2.24 -22.57 35.41
C ILE A 333 3.40 -21.58 35.43
N ILE A 334 3.54 -20.82 34.33
CA ILE A 334 4.48 -19.72 34.21
C ILE A 334 3.69 -18.42 34.08
N LEU A 335 3.95 -17.48 34.97
CA LEU A 335 3.31 -16.16 35.01
C LEU A 335 4.28 -15.09 34.50
N GLY A 336 3.79 -14.19 33.66
CA GLY A 336 4.46 -12.93 33.32
C GLY A 336 4.10 -11.83 34.32
N THR A 337 5.01 -10.86 34.52
CA THR A 337 4.81 -9.73 35.44
C THR A 337 4.98 -8.37 34.75
N TRP A 338 4.52 -7.31 35.41
CA TRP A 338 4.76 -5.92 34.98
C TRP A 338 6.15 -5.40 35.40
N THR A 339 6.88 -6.14 36.23
CA THR A 339 8.20 -5.75 36.75
C THR A 339 9.37 -6.30 35.93
N GLY A 340 9.11 -7.09 34.86
CA GLY A 340 10.17 -7.69 34.04
C GLY A 340 10.57 -9.12 34.45
N ASP A 341 9.89 -9.69 35.44
CA ASP A 341 10.17 -11.02 35.99
C ASP A 341 9.19 -12.07 35.46
N ILE A 342 9.60 -13.35 35.52
CA ILE A 342 8.71 -14.50 35.33
C ILE A 342 8.67 -15.34 36.61
N ILE A 343 7.48 -15.85 36.93
CA ILE A 343 7.26 -16.70 38.11
C ILE A 343 6.89 -18.10 37.61
N ASN A 344 7.71 -19.10 37.95
CA ASN A 344 7.50 -20.49 37.55
C ASN A 344 7.02 -21.31 38.75
N ILE A 345 5.85 -21.92 38.61
CA ILE A 345 5.23 -22.76 39.64
C ILE A 345 5.31 -24.23 39.22
N LYS A 346 6.29 -24.89 39.85
CA LYS A 346 6.66 -26.30 39.94
C LYS A 346 5.59 -27.31 40.35
N GLY A 347 5.04 -28.15 39.48
CA GLY A 347 4.31 -29.37 39.86
C GLY A 347 3.04 -29.08 40.65
N ILE A 348 2.12 -28.34 40.03
CA ILE A 348 0.90 -27.86 40.70
C ILE A 348 -0.14 -28.97 40.80
N VAL A 349 -0.39 -29.67 39.69
CA VAL A 349 -1.45 -30.67 39.57
C VAL A 349 -0.97 -31.80 38.66
N GLU A 350 -1.39 -33.03 38.99
CA GLU A 350 -1.22 -34.21 38.13
C GLU A 350 -2.48 -34.42 37.27
N SER A 351 -2.28 -34.55 35.97
CA SER A 351 -3.27 -34.84 34.96
C SER A 351 -3.70 -36.31 35.07
N VAL A 352 -4.83 -36.56 35.74
CA VAL A 352 -5.41 -37.90 35.84
C VAL A 352 -6.15 -38.22 34.54
N LEU A 353 -5.65 -39.18 33.77
CA LEU A 353 -6.41 -39.77 32.67
C LEU A 353 -7.65 -40.44 33.27
N ALA A 354 -8.85 -39.97 32.92
CA ALA A 354 -10.10 -40.64 33.26
C ALA A 354 -10.14 -42.01 32.55
N GLY A 355 -9.66 -43.05 33.22
CA GLY A 355 -9.71 -44.43 32.78
C GLY A 355 -11.02 -45.10 33.18
N ASN A 356 -11.60 -45.83 32.24
CA ASN A 356 -12.67 -46.82 32.40
C ASN A 356 -12.62 -47.56 33.74
N GLY A 357 -13.72 -47.51 34.48
CA GLY A 357 -14.04 -48.53 35.50
C GLY A 357 -14.96 -49.58 34.88
N ASP A 358 -14.43 -50.78 34.64
CA ASP A 358 -15.20 -51.97 34.30
C ASP A 358 -16.10 -52.40 35.48
N GLY A 359 -17.36 -52.76 35.16
CA GLY A 359 -18.34 -53.24 36.14
C GLY A 359 -19.68 -53.67 35.52
N ASP A 360 -19.62 -54.67 34.65
CA ASP A 360 -20.62 -55.74 34.41
C ASP A 360 -22.12 -55.38 34.24
N GLY A 361 -22.67 -55.60 33.03
CA GLY A 361 -24.12 -55.52 32.80
C GLY A 361 -24.59 -55.44 31.34
N LYS A 362 -24.62 -56.60 30.66
CA LYS A 362 -25.49 -56.99 29.52
C LYS A 362 -26.28 -55.89 28.79
N ALA A 363 -26.06 -55.74 27.48
CA ALA A 363 -26.97 -56.24 26.42
C ALA A 363 -26.94 -55.39 25.12
N LYS A 364 -26.65 -56.11 24.02
CA LYS A 364 -27.24 -56.05 22.66
C LYS A 364 -27.00 -54.83 21.75
N GLU A 365 -26.19 -55.12 20.73
CA GLU A 365 -26.47 -54.97 19.29
C GLU A 365 -27.61 -54.01 18.89
N GLN A 366 -27.30 -53.05 18.00
CA GLN A 366 -27.57 -53.24 16.57
C GLN A 366 -26.85 -52.21 15.69
N GLN A 367 -26.26 -52.73 14.62
CA GLN A 367 -25.78 -52.00 13.46
C GLN A 367 -26.95 -51.26 12.77
N GLN A 368 -26.70 -50.07 12.24
CA GLN A 368 -27.20 -49.75 10.91
C GLN A 368 -26.34 -48.69 10.20
N GLN A 369 -26.05 -49.03 8.95
CA GLN A 369 -25.32 -48.29 7.94
C GLN A 369 -26.15 -47.14 7.35
N HIS A 370 -25.42 -46.27 6.65
CA HIS A 370 -25.68 -45.77 5.30
C HIS A 370 -26.05 -44.28 5.11
N ASN A 371 -25.19 -43.68 4.30
CA ASN A 371 -25.42 -42.78 3.16
C ASN A 371 -25.61 -41.27 3.32
N ALA A 372 -24.73 -40.62 2.57
CA ALA A 372 -24.83 -39.29 1.99
C ALA A 372 -26.16 -39.02 1.27
N LEU A 373 -26.58 -37.75 1.24
CA LEU A 373 -27.10 -37.12 0.02
C LEU A 373 -27.20 -35.60 0.22
N PHE A 374 -26.81 -34.86 -0.83
CA PHE A 374 -27.16 -33.47 -1.07
C PHE A 374 -28.69 -33.27 -1.10
N VAL A 375 -29.15 -32.05 -0.84
CA VAL A 375 -29.98 -31.20 -1.74
C VAL A 375 -30.54 -30.02 -0.94
N ASP A 376 -30.33 -28.83 -1.52
CA ASP A 376 -31.18 -27.64 -1.59
C ASP A 376 -32.44 -27.57 -0.73
N SER A 377 -32.73 -26.39 -0.18
CA SER A 377 -33.68 -25.47 -0.81
C SER A 377 -33.96 -24.27 0.11
N ASP A 378 -34.06 -23.13 -0.57
CA ASP A 378 -34.74 -21.88 -0.27
C ASP A 378 -35.84 -21.95 0.81
N LEU A 379 -36.08 -20.84 1.51
CA LEU A 379 -37.43 -20.27 1.74
C LEU A 379 -37.35 -18.90 2.45
N ASP A 380 -37.70 -17.88 1.67
CA ASP A 380 -38.64 -16.77 1.90
C ASP A 380 -38.52 -15.74 3.04
N ASP A 381 -38.65 -14.50 2.55
CA ASP A 381 -39.05 -13.26 3.19
C ASP A 381 -40.32 -13.36 4.06
N SER A 382 -40.38 -12.56 5.12
CA SER A 382 -41.59 -11.78 5.45
C SER A 382 -41.30 -10.66 6.46
N GLU A 383 -41.70 -9.45 6.05
CA GLU A 383 -41.93 -8.26 6.87
C GLU A 383 -42.87 -8.56 8.06
N ILE A 384 -42.82 -7.72 9.11
CA ILE A 384 -43.98 -7.11 9.78
C ILE A 384 -43.52 -6.09 10.84
N ASP A 385 -43.98 -4.85 10.60
CA ASP A 385 -44.44 -3.76 11.46
C ASP A 385 -43.76 -3.32 12.78
N ALA A 386 -43.61 -2.00 12.82
CA ALA A 386 -43.49 -1.14 13.99
C ALA A 386 -44.72 -1.22 14.93
N PRO A 387 -44.63 -0.65 16.14
CA PRO A 387 -45.36 0.60 16.31
C PRO A 387 -44.62 1.67 17.12
N SER A 388 -44.95 2.91 16.78
CA SER A 388 -44.57 4.17 17.39
C SER A 388 -45.31 4.42 18.72
N ALA A 389 -44.65 5.14 19.65
CA ALA A 389 -45.33 6.10 20.53
C ALA A 389 -44.34 7.15 21.07
N ASN A 390 -44.61 8.40 20.68
CA ASN A 390 -44.00 9.66 21.12
C ASN A 390 -44.26 9.96 22.61
N VAL A 391 -43.36 10.72 23.26
CA VAL A 391 -43.72 11.93 24.03
C VAL A 391 -42.58 12.96 23.92
N ASP A 392 -42.98 14.18 23.51
CA ASP A 392 -42.26 15.46 23.43
C ASP A 392 -41.72 16.00 24.77
N ILE A 393 -40.76 16.95 24.72
CA ILE A 393 -40.96 18.38 25.06
C ILE A 393 -39.61 19.14 25.10
N GLN A 394 -39.47 20.07 24.14
CA GLN A 394 -39.06 21.49 24.18
C GLN A 394 -37.70 21.94 24.78
N ALA A 395 -36.86 22.43 23.85
CA ALA A 395 -36.42 23.82 23.63
C ALA A 395 -36.15 24.77 24.82
N GLU A 396 -34.98 25.42 24.78
CA GLU A 396 -34.83 26.88 24.96
C GLU A 396 -33.63 27.39 24.13
N GLU A 397 -33.91 28.45 23.35
CA GLU A 397 -33.00 29.27 22.55
C GLU A 397 -32.38 30.38 23.41
N SER A 398 -31.22 30.92 23.00
CA SER A 398 -30.94 32.34 23.16
C SER A 398 -29.92 32.85 22.13
N ASP A 399 -30.42 33.60 21.16
CA ASP A 399 -29.72 34.48 20.24
C ASP A 399 -29.01 35.65 20.94
N SER A 400 -27.95 36.18 20.31
CA SER A 400 -27.88 37.62 20.03
C SER A 400 -26.75 37.95 19.03
N GLU A 401 -27.13 38.36 17.82
CA GLU A 401 -26.28 39.18 16.93
C GLU A 401 -26.46 40.69 17.22
N GLY A 402 -25.34 41.41 17.16
CA GLY A 402 -25.14 42.73 16.51
C GLY A 402 -25.88 43.98 17.02
N ILE A 403 -25.13 45.09 17.27
CA ILE A 403 -25.39 46.47 16.74
C ILE A 403 -24.43 47.54 17.33
N PHE A 404 -23.63 48.14 16.42
CA PHE A 404 -23.26 49.56 16.21
C PHE A 404 -22.44 50.50 17.14
N THR A 405 -21.64 51.30 16.40
CA THR A 405 -21.26 52.73 16.50
C THR A 405 -19.96 53.20 17.18
N GLN A 406 -18.99 53.56 16.32
CA GLN A 406 -18.33 54.89 16.14
C GLN A 406 -17.86 55.71 17.37
N ASN A 407 -16.56 56.01 17.48
CA ASN A 407 -15.95 57.30 17.04
C ASN A 407 -14.49 57.56 17.48
N ALA A 408 -13.76 58.20 16.56
CA ALA A 408 -12.67 59.21 16.69
C ALA A 408 -11.28 58.80 17.24
N ASP A 409 -10.15 59.42 16.88
CA ASP A 409 -9.58 60.20 15.75
C ASP A 409 -8.11 60.51 16.17
N GLU A 410 -7.30 61.10 15.28
CA GLU A 410 -5.89 61.55 15.35
C GLU A 410 -4.85 60.55 14.79
N GLY A 411 -4.03 60.86 13.78
CA GLY A 411 -3.80 62.10 13.07
C GLY A 411 -2.77 61.94 11.92
N LYS A 412 -3.01 62.75 10.88
CA LYS A 412 -2.32 62.95 9.59
C LYS A 412 -0.79 63.22 9.65
N ARG A 413 -0.04 62.88 8.57
CA ARG A 413 0.79 63.75 7.66
C ARG A 413 2.02 63.01 7.08
N ARG A 414 2.11 62.85 5.75
CA ARG A 414 2.87 63.67 4.74
C ARG A 414 4.40 63.48 4.74
N TYR A 415 4.92 62.89 3.64
CA TYR A 415 6.22 63.18 2.99
C TYR A 415 6.34 64.69 2.62
N PRO A 416 7.46 65.29 2.13
CA PRO A 416 8.87 64.88 1.90
C PRO A 416 9.93 65.95 2.33
N PHE A 417 11.24 65.70 2.12
CA PHE A 417 12.35 66.59 1.66
C PHE A 417 13.66 65.76 1.78
N GLU A 418 14.29 65.29 0.70
CA GLU A 418 15.25 65.96 -0.21
C GLU A 418 16.57 66.44 0.43
N ASN A 419 17.64 65.84 -0.12
CA ASN A 419 18.99 66.35 -0.46
C ASN A 419 19.99 66.71 0.66
N ASP A 420 21.17 66.07 0.61
CA ASP A 420 22.36 66.70 0.03
C ASP A 420 23.52 65.69 -0.15
N ASP A 421 24.20 65.82 -1.30
CA ASP A 421 25.65 65.76 -1.59
C ASP A 421 26.49 64.52 -1.17
N GLY A 422 27.38 63.93 -1.98
CA GLY A 422 28.01 64.31 -3.25
C GLY A 422 29.46 63.77 -3.27
N PHE A 423 29.86 63.01 -4.28
CA PHE A 423 31.24 63.00 -4.81
C PHE A 423 31.30 62.31 -6.19
N ILE A 424 31.80 63.06 -7.18
CA ILE A 424 32.36 62.57 -8.45
C ILE A 424 33.83 63.01 -8.40
N ASP A 425 34.75 62.10 -8.70
CA ASP A 425 36.06 62.44 -9.27
C ASP A 425 36.49 61.32 -10.23
N ASP A 426 36.77 61.74 -11.46
CA ASP A 426 37.50 61.01 -12.51
C ASP A 426 38.95 60.71 -12.05
N ASP A 427 39.52 59.59 -12.49
CA ASP A 427 40.93 59.57 -12.90
C ASP A 427 41.14 58.62 -14.08
N ASP A 428 41.63 59.24 -15.15
CA ASP A 428 41.81 58.72 -16.48
C ASP A 428 43.28 58.39 -16.72
N GLY A 429 43.54 57.28 -17.42
CA GLY A 429 44.52 57.33 -18.51
C GLY A 429 45.85 56.60 -18.31
N ALA A 430 46.05 55.58 -19.16
CA ALA A 430 47.08 55.58 -20.21
C ALA A 430 47.00 54.24 -20.98
N GLY A 431 46.93 54.16 -22.30
CA GLY A 431 47.00 55.19 -23.33
C GLY A 431 46.73 54.61 -24.72
N TYR A 432 46.42 55.53 -25.63
CA TYR A 432 46.35 55.32 -27.07
C TYR A 432 47.71 54.98 -27.67
N VAL A 433 47.79 54.00 -28.58
CA VAL A 433 48.52 54.19 -29.84
C VAL A 433 47.81 53.45 -30.98
N SER A 434 47.49 54.22 -32.00
CA SER A 434 46.94 53.80 -33.28
C SER A 434 48.04 53.39 -34.27
N HIS A 435 47.64 52.56 -35.23
CA HIS A 435 48.10 52.54 -36.62
C HIS A 435 49.42 51.86 -37.06
N LYS A 436 49.22 51.04 -38.12
CA LYS A 436 49.99 50.91 -39.37
C LYS A 436 50.98 49.72 -39.52
N LYS A 437 50.52 48.81 -40.39
CA LYS A 437 51.10 48.40 -41.69
C LYS A 437 52.52 47.81 -41.73
N ARG A 438 52.53 46.57 -42.24
CA ARG A 438 53.21 46.06 -43.45
C ARG A 438 54.55 45.33 -43.31
N HIS A 439 54.53 44.11 -43.90
CA HIS A 439 55.55 43.46 -44.73
C HIS A 439 56.81 42.95 -44.00
N GLN A 440 57.43 41.80 -44.31
CA GLN A 440 57.51 41.01 -45.55
C GLN A 440 58.22 39.67 -45.23
N HIS A 441 57.74 38.52 -45.70
CA HIS A 441 58.43 37.68 -46.70
C HIS A 441 57.66 36.41 -47.08
N SER A 442 57.33 36.30 -48.38
CA SER A 442 57.00 35.09 -49.18
C SER A 442 58.23 34.17 -49.37
N PRO A 443 58.15 32.98 -50.04
CA PRO A 443 57.08 32.38 -50.88
C PRO A 443 56.74 30.90 -50.52
N ASN A 444 55.58 30.33 -50.88
CA ASN A 444 55.25 29.87 -52.24
C ASN A 444 53.75 29.62 -52.49
N ALA A 445 53.33 29.93 -53.72
CA ALA A 445 52.07 29.71 -54.44
C ALA A 445 51.54 28.25 -54.38
N GLN A 446 50.28 27.87 -54.69
CA GLN A 446 49.02 28.49 -55.14
C GLN A 446 47.97 27.36 -55.10
N LEU A 447 46.70 27.66 -54.76
CA LEU A 447 45.51 27.39 -55.59
C LEU A 447 44.21 27.65 -54.78
N THR A 448 43.43 28.55 -55.33
CA THR A 448 42.08 28.98 -54.96
C THR A 448 41.04 27.86 -54.98
N THR A 449 40.18 27.82 -53.96
CA THR A 449 38.74 27.57 -54.12
C THR A 449 37.96 28.45 -53.13
N GLN A 450 37.02 29.22 -53.66
CA GLN A 450 36.07 30.02 -52.89
C GLN A 450 35.08 29.09 -52.20
N VAL A 451 34.86 29.27 -50.89
CA VAL A 451 33.68 28.76 -50.20
C VAL A 451 33.06 29.95 -49.43
N PRO A 452 31.74 30.18 -49.50
CA PRO A 452 31.12 31.42 -49.03
C PRO A 452 31.24 31.57 -47.51
N ASN A 453 31.35 32.82 -47.04
CA ASN A 453 31.08 33.17 -45.64
C ASN A 453 29.64 32.81 -45.28
N THR A 454 29.41 31.62 -44.74
CA THR A 454 28.24 31.35 -43.91
C THR A 454 28.52 31.97 -42.55
N THR A 455 27.81 33.04 -42.24
CA THR A 455 27.57 33.49 -40.87
C THR A 455 27.06 32.27 -40.08
N VAL A 456 27.90 31.71 -39.24
CA VAL A 456 27.51 30.68 -38.29
C VAL A 456 26.48 31.32 -37.37
N SER A 457 25.20 31.01 -37.61
CA SER A 457 24.11 31.25 -36.68
C SER A 457 24.53 30.66 -35.34
N GLN A 458 24.84 31.53 -34.36
CA GLN A 458 25.03 31.12 -32.97
C GLN A 458 23.67 30.62 -32.46
N TYR A 459 23.41 29.32 -32.59
CA TYR A 459 22.32 28.70 -31.86
C TYR A 459 22.58 28.90 -30.35
N PRO A 460 21.56 29.30 -29.56
CA PRO A 460 21.72 29.39 -28.12
C PRO A 460 22.07 28.00 -27.58
N SER A 461 23.11 27.91 -26.74
CA SER A 461 23.56 26.64 -26.17
C SER A 461 22.48 26.04 -25.25
N PHE A 462 22.16 24.76 -25.46
CA PHE A 462 21.22 24.03 -24.61
C PHE A 462 21.75 23.95 -23.17
N ARG A 463 20.89 24.25 -22.19
CA ARG A 463 21.25 24.23 -20.78
C ARG A 463 20.57 23.08 -20.06
N TYR A 464 21.36 22.10 -19.63
CA TYR A 464 20.89 20.99 -18.80
C TYR A 464 20.26 21.47 -17.48
N LYS A 465 19.09 20.91 -17.16
CA LYS A 465 18.31 21.21 -15.95
C LYS A 465 18.11 19.92 -15.14
N PRO A 466 18.12 20.01 -13.81
CA PRO A 466 17.73 18.89 -12.96
C PRO A 466 16.22 18.70 -13.05
N VAL A 467 15.78 17.52 -13.48
CA VAL A 467 14.36 17.17 -13.60
C VAL A 467 14.14 15.77 -13.04
N SER A 468 13.09 15.63 -12.25
CA SER A 468 12.61 14.37 -11.67
C SER A 468 11.25 14.00 -12.28
N PRO A 469 10.88 12.71 -12.32
CA PRO A 469 9.55 12.30 -12.80
C PRO A 469 8.42 13.00 -12.05
N GLY A 470 7.48 13.62 -12.78
CA GLY A 470 6.32 14.31 -12.21
C GLY A 470 6.63 15.65 -11.50
N ALA A 471 7.87 16.15 -11.59
CA ALA A 471 8.29 17.37 -10.91
C ALA A 471 7.65 18.64 -11.51
N THR A 472 7.36 19.63 -10.66
CA THR A 472 6.75 20.90 -11.07
C THR A 472 7.68 22.09 -10.81
N PRO A 473 7.57 23.19 -11.58
CA PRO A 473 8.28 24.42 -11.26
C PRO A 473 7.73 25.07 -9.99
N PHE A 474 8.49 25.99 -9.38
CA PHE A 474 7.98 26.81 -8.29
C PHE A 474 6.81 27.68 -8.76
N GLY A 475 5.65 27.52 -8.10
CA GLY A 475 4.47 28.35 -8.29
C GLY A 475 4.58 29.70 -7.56
N ARG A 476 3.50 30.48 -7.58
CA ARG A 476 3.45 31.84 -6.98
C ARG A 476 3.60 31.88 -5.44
N GLY A 477 3.66 30.74 -4.77
CA GLY A 477 3.76 30.63 -3.31
C GLY A 477 5.05 30.00 -2.77
N GLY A 478 6.13 29.95 -3.56
CA GLY A 478 7.43 29.42 -3.08
C GLY A 478 7.45 27.92 -2.81
N ARG A 479 6.43 27.19 -3.25
CA ARG A 479 6.27 25.73 -3.08
C ARG A 479 6.15 25.02 -4.43
N ARG A 480 6.64 23.78 -4.49
CA ARG A 480 6.56 22.91 -5.68
C ARG A 480 6.61 21.44 -5.27
N TYR A 481 6.29 20.58 -6.23
CA TYR A 481 6.51 19.14 -6.13
C TYR A 481 7.86 18.75 -6.73
N MET A 482 8.65 18.00 -5.98
CA MET A 482 9.95 17.48 -6.41
C MET A 482 9.82 16.22 -7.26
N THR A 483 8.85 15.36 -6.97
CA THR A 483 8.52 14.18 -7.78
C THR A 483 7.09 13.72 -7.44
N MET A 484 6.45 13.03 -8.39
CA MET A 484 5.16 12.36 -8.21
C MET A 484 5.15 11.05 -8.99
N ASN A 485 4.61 9.99 -8.39
CA ASN A 485 4.39 8.70 -9.03
C ASN A 485 3.22 7.95 -8.36
N ASN A 486 2.99 6.68 -8.70
CA ASN A 486 1.92 5.87 -8.10
C ASN A 486 2.06 5.62 -6.59
N VAL A 487 3.24 5.82 -5.98
CA VAL A 487 3.46 5.63 -4.54
C VAL A 487 3.01 6.87 -3.76
N GLY A 488 3.29 8.06 -4.29
CA GLY A 488 3.01 9.32 -3.61
C GLY A 488 3.66 10.52 -4.28
N TYR A 489 3.85 11.58 -3.50
CA TYR A 489 4.47 12.81 -3.95
C TYR A 489 5.37 13.41 -2.88
N VAL A 490 6.43 14.07 -3.33
CA VAL A 490 7.34 14.83 -2.46
C VAL A 490 7.20 16.29 -2.81
N SER A 491 6.94 17.13 -1.81
CA SER A 491 6.83 18.58 -1.96
C SER A 491 7.92 19.31 -1.18
N VAL A 492 8.27 20.49 -1.68
CA VAL A 492 9.23 21.37 -1.02
C VAL A 492 8.66 22.78 -0.94
N VAL A 493 8.77 23.38 0.24
CA VAL A 493 8.41 24.77 0.53
C VAL A 493 9.70 25.53 0.81
N LYS A 494 9.92 26.63 0.07
CA LYS A 494 11.07 27.49 0.27
C LYS A 494 10.81 28.49 1.37
N ASN A 495 11.55 28.40 2.48
CA ASN A 495 11.57 29.46 3.50
C ASN A 495 12.82 30.34 3.31
N ASN A 496 12.95 31.43 4.10
CA ASN A 496 14.01 32.42 3.90
C ASN A 496 15.43 31.88 4.13
N GLU A 497 15.59 30.92 5.06
CA GLU A 497 16.90 30.37 5.45
C GLU A 497 17.08 28.89 5.10
N GLN A 498 16.01 28.09 5.16
CA GLN A 498 15.99 26.66 4.87
C GLN A 498 14.75 26.28 4.05
N ASN A 499 14.77 25.12 3.40
CA ASN A 499 13.57 24.56 2.78
C ASN A 499 12.92 23.56 3.73
N SER A 500 11.61 23.37 3.62
CA SER A 500 10.92 22.26 4.29
C SER A 500 10.46 21.25 3.25
N VAL A 501 10.83 19.99 3.42
CA VAL A 501 10.49 18.89 2.50
C VAL A 501 9.46 17.99 3.17
N THR A 502 8.33 17.76 2.50
CA THR A 502 7.26 16.87 2.96
C THR A 502 7.11 15.71 1.98
N VAL A 503 7.13 14.48 2.51
CA VAL A 503 6.96 13.23 1.76
C VAL A 503 5.59 12.65 2.12
N SER A 504 4.68 12.66 1.15
CA SER A 504 3.31 12.20 1.30
C SER A 504 3.06 10.97 0.42
N PHE A 505 2.16 10.10 0.85
CA PHE A 505 1.84 8.84 0.19
C PHE A 505 0.36 8.77 -0.18
N PHE A 506 0.04 8.08 -1.27
CA PHE A 506 -1.37 7.84 -1.63
C PHE A 506 -1.98 6.71 -0.78
N ASP A 507 -1.18 5.71 -0.41
CA ASP A 507 -1.59 4.64 0.51
C ASP A 507 -1.13 4.94 1.94
N ILE A 508 -2.03 5.53 2.71
CA ILE A 508 -1.82 5.93 4.12
C ILE A 508 -1.81 4.69 5.04
N GLY A 509 -2.38 3.56 4.61
CA GLY A 509 -2.35 2.31 5.38
C GLY A 509 -0.96 1.67 5.39
N ARG A 510 -0.22 1.79 4.28
CA ARG A 510 1.15 1.25 4.16
C ARG A 510 2.21 2.21 4.68
N PHE A 511 2.10 3.52 4.40
CA PHE A 511 3.15 4.50 4.69
C PHE A 511 2.63 5.69 5.52
N ARG A 512 3.46 6.18 6.44
CA ARG A 512 3.19 7.40 7.22
C ARG A 512 3.86 8.60 6.56
N GLU A 513 3.10 9.67 6.35
CA GLU A 513 3.65 10.96 5.92
C GLU A 513 4.66 11.50 6.94
N TYR A 514 5.76 12.07 6.44
CA TYR A 514 6.76 12.74 7.27
C TYR A 514 7.31 13.98 6.58
N HIS A 515 7.85 14.91 7.37
CA HIS A 515 8.52 16.10 6.89
C HIS A 515 9.86 16.31 7.61
N PHE A 516 10.75 17.09 6.99
CA PHE A 516 12.03 17.49 7.58
C PHE A 516 12.55 18.78 6.93
N GLU A 517 13.40 19.49 7.67
CA GLU A 517 14.05 20.70 7.17
C GLU A 517 15.29 20.37 6.34
N ASP A 518 15.39 20.99 5.18
CA ASP A 518 16.45 20.88 4.20
C ASP A 518 17.27 22.19 4.17
N VAL A 519 18.46 22.12 4.76
CA VAL A 519 19.47 23.20 4.75
C VAL A 519 20.35 23.18 3.49
N PHE A 520 20.28 22.14 2.68
CA PHE A 520 21.16 21.92 1.53
C PHE A 520 20.53 22.36 0.21
N GLY A 521 19.21 22.47 0.17
CA GLY A 521 18.44 22.94 -0.97
C GLY A 521 18.27 21.88 -2.05
N TYR A 522 17.94 20.64 -1.69
CA TYR A 522 17.72 19.53 -2.61
C TYR A 522 16.74 19.92 -3.72
N ASP A 523 17.11 19.63 -4.97
CA ASP A 523 16.32 19.96 -6.15
C ASP A 523 15.85 18.75 -6.96
N LEU A 524 16.50 17.60 -6.76
CA LEU A 524 16.16 16.29 -7.33
C LEU A 524 15.57 15.36 -6.28
N CYS A 525 14.58 14.57 -6.68
CA CYS A 525 13.98 13.55 -5.84
C CYS A 525 13.61 12.29 -6.65
N SER A 526 13.70 11.12 -6.03
CA SER A 526 13.12 9.86 -6.50
C SER A 526 12.45 9.18 -5.31
N LEU A 527 11.16 8.87 -5.45
CA LEU A 527 10.36 8.19 -4.43
C LEU A 527 10.09 6.75 -4.88
N ASN A 528 10.29 5.76 -4.02
CA ASN A 528 9.84 4.39 -4.23
C ASN A 528 9.19 3.85 -2.95
N GLU A 529 8.85 2.56 -2.92
CA GLU A 529 8.19 1.92 -1.77
C GLU A 529 9.10 1.69 -0.55
N GLU A 530 10.42 1.79 -0.70
CA GLU A 530 11.41 1.49 0.36
C GLU A 530 12.04 2.75 0.97
N GLY A 531 12.08 3.83 0.20
CA GLY A 531 12.67 5.09 0.61
C GLY A 531 12.57 6.22 -0.39
N THR A 532 13.05 7.37 0.05
CA THR A 532 13.18 8.60 -0.75
C THR A 532 14.65 8.92 -0.96
N LEU A 533 15.07 9.04 -2.23
CA LEU A 533 16.38 9.56 -2.60
C LEU A 533 16.27 11.05 -2.96
N LEU A 534 17.13 11.86 -2.37
CA LEU A 534 17.22 13.30 -2.58
C LEU A 534 18.60 13.64 -3.14
N GLY A 535 18.66 14.64 -4.02
CA GLY A 535 19.90 15.08 -4.66
C GLY A 535 19.95 16.60 -4.80
N GLN A 536 21.15 17.16 -4.64
CA GLN A 536 21.46 18.56 -4.91
C GLN A 536 22.32 18.65 -6.18
N SER A 537 21.75 19.19 -7.25
CA SER A 537 22.32 19.15 -8.60
C SER A 537 23.67 19.82 -8.74
N LYS A 538 23.94 20.86 -7.94
CA LYS A 538 25.16 21.69 -8.04
C LYS A 538 26.31 21.21 -7.15
N THR A 539 26.00 20.73 -5.95
CA THR A 539 27.02 20.30 -4.98
C THR A 539 27.38 18.82 -5.16
N GLY A 540 26.48 18.03 -5.75
CA GLY A 540 26.64 16.59 -5.87
C GLY A 540 26.25 15.82 -4.61
N MET A 541 25.56 16.45 -3.66
CA MET A 541 25.10 15.78 -2.45
C MET A 541 23.90 14.90 -2.72
N LEU A 542 23.97 13.65 -2.29
CA LEU A 542 22.88 12.69 -2.24
C LEU A 542 22.52 12.38 -0.80
N HIS A 543 21.23 12.21 -0.54
CA HIS A 543 20.71 11.76 0.73
C HIS A 543 19.63 10.70 0.48
N TYR A 544 19.80 9.52 1.05
CA TYR A 544 18.79 8.46 1.00
C TYR A 544 18.17 8.31 2.39
N ARG A 545 16.84 8.36 2.42
CA ARG A 545 16.03 8.21 3.62
C ARG A 545 15.10 7.03 3.44
N SER A 546 15.22 6.01 4.29
CA SER A 546 14.30 4.87 4.24
C SER A 546 12.96 5.24 4.87
N HIS A 547 11.87 4.65 4.38
CA HIS A 547 10.55 4.81 4.98
C HIS A 547 10.39 3.98 6.26
N ASN A 548 11.11 2.87 6.35
CA ASN A 548 11.14 2.02 7.54
C ASN A 548 12.23 2.48 8.50
N MET A 549 11.94 2.46 9.80
CA MET A 549 12.92 2.82 10.83
C MET A 549 14.06 1.80 11.00
N ILE A 550 13.93 0.62 10.36
CA ILE A 550 14.92 -0.47 10.41
C ILE A 550 16.24 -0.06 9.72
N HIS A 551 16.16 0.70 8.62
CA HIS A 551 17.33 1.08 7.85
C HIS A 551 17.77 2.51 8.15
N SER A 552 19.06 2.69 8.45
CA SER A 552 19.63 4.01 8.67
C SER A 552 19.68 4.85 7.39
N ASN A 553 19.40 6.14 7.55
CA ASN A 553 19.58 7.13 6.50
C ASN A 553 21.08 7.33 6.22
N TRP A 554 21.44 7.69 4.99
CA TRP A 554 22.84 7.97 4.65
C TRP A 554 22.96 9.14 3.68
N THR A 555 24.11 9.80 3.72
CA THR A 555 24.45 10.93 2.86
C THR A 555 25.77 10.66 2.15
N LYS A 556 25.86 11.05 0.88
CA LYS A 556 27.08 10.88 0.09
C LYS A 556 27.31 12.03 -0.87
N MET A 557 28.56 12.45 -1.00
CA MET A 557 28.97 13.46 -1.97
C MET A 557 29.53 12.81 -3.24
N ILE A 558 29.03 13.24 -4.40
CA ILE A 558 29.52 12.82 -5.71
C ILE A 558 30.51 13.87 -6.25
N PRO A 559 31.66 13.44 -6.79
CA PRO A 559 32.59 14.36 -7.43
C PRO A 559 32.00 14.91 -8.74
N LEU A 560 31.78 16.21 -8.79
CA LEU A 560 31.35 16.94 -9.98
C LEU A 560 32.52 17.73 -10.57
N THR A 561 32.72 17.62 -11.88
CA THR A 561 33.68 18.43 -12.63
C THR A 561 33.18 19.86 -12.81
N HIS A 562 34.06 20.79 -13.20
CA HIS A 562 33.67 22.20 -13.37
C HIS A 562 32.54 22.34 -14.39
N GLY A 563 31.42 22.92 -13.97
CA GLY A 563 30.21 23.09 -14.79
C GLY A 563 29.30 21.86 -14.88
N GLU A 564 29.70 20.70 -14.34
CA GLU A 564 28.87 19.50 -14.26
C GLU A 564 27.73 19.67 -13.27
N ARG A 565 26.58 19.07 -13.59
CA ARG A 565 25.44 18.98 -12.68
C ARG A 565 24.84 17.59 -12.72
N ILE A 566 24.27 17.17 -11.59
CA ILE A 566 23.37 16.02 -11.59
C ILE A 566 22.07 16.48 -12.27
N THR A 567 21.63 15.72 -13.27
CA THR A 567 20.44 16.03 -14.08
C THR A 567 19.25 15.19 -13.68
N SER A 568 19.48 13.93 -13.27
CA SER A 568 18.42 13.02 -12.86
C SER A 568 18.95 11.96 -11.91
N ILE A 569 18.07 11.48 -11.04
CA ILE A 569 18.33 10.37 -10.11
C ILE A 569 17.16 9.38 -10.17
N ALA A 570 17.44 8.10 -9.94
CA ALA A 570 16.42 7.07 -9.78
C ALA A 570 16.85 6.09 -8.69
N ALA A 571 15.92 5.67 -7.85
CA ALA A 571 16.14 4.68 -6.80
C ALA A 571 15.16 3.51 -6.94
N THR A 572 15.67 2.30 -6.81
CA THR A 572 14.87 1.06 -6.69
C THR A 572 15.13 0.42 -5.34
N THR A 573 14.44 -0.68 -5.04
CA THR A 573 14.67 -1.51 -3.84
C THR A 573 16.11 -2.00 -3.72
N PHE A 574 16.84 -2.12 -4.84
CA PHE A 574 18.15 -2.76 -4.90
C PHE A 574 19.30 -1.81 -5.28
N ARG A 575 19.02 -0.77 -6.07
CA ARG A 575 20.04 0.06 -6.72
C ARG A 575 19.66 1.54 -6.76
N ILE A 576 20.67 2.39 -6.83
CA ILE A 576 20.53 3.82 -7.02
C ILE A 576 21.34 4.24 -8.24
N PHE A 577 20.72 5.04 -9.11
CA PHE A 577 21.25 5.51 -10.38
C PHE A 577 21.30 7.02 -10.40
N VAL A 578 22.42 7.57 -10.86
CA VAL A 578 22.66 9.02 -10.90
C VAL A 578 23.23 9.39 -12.26
N GLY A 579 22.50 10.22 -12.99
CA GLY A 579 22.91 10.76 -14.29
C GLY A 579 23.40 12.20 -14.17
N SER A 580 24.43 12.54 -14.95
CA SER A 580 24.96 13.91 -15.01
C SER A 580 24.89 14.55 -16.40
N SER A 581 25.03 15.87 -16.43
CA SER A 581 25.07 16.68 -17.65
C SER A 581 26.27 16.40 -18.55
N HIS A 582 27.33 15.80 -18.01
CA HIS A 582 28.45 15.33 -18.82
C HIS A 582 28.28 13.87 -19.24
N GLY A 583 27.18 13.20 -18.87
CA GLY A 583 26.92 11.81 -19.22
C GLY A 583 27.67 10.80 -18.36
N TYR A 584 28.03 11.16 -17.12
CA TYR A 584 28.43 10.14 -16.14
C TYR A 584 27.19 9.47 -15.58
N MET A 585 27.11 8.16 -15.71
CA MET A 585 26.12 7.32 -15.04
C MET A 585 26.78 6.63 -13.86
N ARG A 586 26.38 6.97 -12.64
CA ARG A 586 26.95 6.41 -11.41
C ARG A 586 25.93 5.50 -10.76
N ILE A 587 26.34 4.27 -10.48
CA ILE A 587 25.49 3.22 -9.93
C ILE A 587 25.96 2.91 -8.51
N PHE A 588 25.02 2.88 -7.58
CA PHE A 588 25.22 2.53 -6.18
C PHE A 588 24.28 1.40 -5.78
N ASN A 589 24.60 0.67 -4.71
CA ASN A 589 23.60 -0.15 -4.03
C ASN A 589 22.70 0.73 -3.13
N ARG A 590 21.65 0.14 -2.55
CA ARG A 590 20.72 0.83 -1.63
C ARG A 590 21.40 1.48 -0.41
N HIS A 591 22.60 1.02 -0.04
CA HIS A 591 23.39 1.51 1.11
C HIS A 591 24.45 2.55 0.73
N GLY A 592 24.46 3.04 -0.52
CA GLY A 592 25.39 4.07 -0.98
C GLY A 592 26.79 3.57 -1.36
N LEU A 593 27.02 2.26 -1.42
CA LEU A 593 28.27 1.69 -1.95
C LEU A 593 28.33 1.89 -3.47
N PRO A 594 29.40 2.49 -4.03
CA PRO A 594 29.53 2.65 -5.48
C PRO A 594 29.84 1.29 -6.12
N LEU A 595 29.08 0.93 -7.15
CA LEU A 595 29.22 -0.33 -7.87
C LEU A 595 29.89 -0.12 -9.23
N ALA A 596 29.46 0.89 -9.98
CA ALA A 596 29.97 1.18 -11.31
C ALA A 596 29.86 2.66 -11.66
N VAL A 597 30.73 3.11 -12.57
CA VAL A 597 30.67 4.44 -13.19
C VAL A 597 30.86 4.25 -14.70
N GLU A 598 29.84 4.62 -15.46
CA GLU A 598 29.84 4.52 -16.92
C GLU A 598 29.80 5.90 -17.57
N LYS A 599 30.30 5.98 -18.80
CA LYS A 599 30.27 7.19 -19.62
C LYS A 599 29.33 6.97 -20.82
N VAL A 600 28.31 7.81 -20.92
CA VAL A 600 27.26 7.78 -21.93
C VAL A 600 27.01 9.20 -22.46
N SER A 601 26.10 9.36 -23.42
CA SER A 601 25.57 10.68 -23.79
C SER A 601 24.91 11.36 -22.59
N PRO A 602 24.94 12.70 -22.49
CA PRO A 602 24.34 13.43 -21.37
C PRO A 602 22.93 12.97 -21.02
N VAL A 603 22.76 12.56 -19.76
CA VAL A 603 21.50 12.00 -19.27
C VAL A 603 20.60 13.16 -18.87
N VAL A 604 19.34 13.14 -19.29
CA VAL A 604 18.36 14.19 -18.99
C VAL A 604 17.22 13.71 -18.11
N ALA A 605 16.92 12.41 -18.12
CA ALA A 605 15.92 11.80 -17.28
C ALA A 605 16.24 10.33 -17.01
N LEU A 606 15.85 9.84 -15.84
CA LEU A 606 15.98 8.43 -15.43
C LEU A 606 14.69 7.93 -14.79
N ALA A 607 14.30 6.72 -15.16
CA ALA A 607 13.36 5.88 -14.42
C ALA A 607 14.00 4.51 -14.22
N ALA A 608 13.66 3.85 -13.11
CA ALA A 608 14.13 2.51 -12.81
C ALA A 608 13.05 1.71 -12.09
N GLN A 609 13.00 0.41 -12.37
CA GLN A 609 12.15 -0.56 -11.68
C GLN A 609 12.99 -1.82 -11.46
N ASP A 610 13.06 -2.29 -10.22
CA ASP A 610 13.93 -3.39 -9.80
C ASP A 610 15.39 -3.21 -10.23
N TYR A 611 15.82 -3.94 -11.26
CA TYR A 611 17.15 -3.86 -11.87
C TYR A 611 17.14 -3.24 -13.26
N LYS A 612 15.96 -2.98 -13.84
CA LYS A 612 15.77 -2.37 -15.16
C LYS A 612 15.88 -0.85 -15.03
N VAL A 613 16.57 -0.23 -15.98
CA VAL A 613 16.80 1.23 -16.03
C VAL A 613 16.44 1.74 -17.41
N PHE A 614 15.60 2.76 -17.43
CA PHE A 614 15.23 3.52 -18.61
C PHE A 614 15.84 4.92 -18.51
N ALA A 615 16.81 5.19 -19.39
CA ALA A 615 17.54 6.45 -19.43
C ALA A 615 17.24 7.21 -20.72
N VAL A 616 16.93 8.50 -20.59
CA VAL A 616 16.79 9.41 -21.74
C VAL A 616 18.03 10.28 -21.82
N HIS A 617 18.58 10.40 -23.02
CA HIS A 617 19.77 11.17 -23.33
C HIS A 617 19.44 12.30 -24.29
N TYR A 618 20.16 13.41 -24.16
CA TYR A 618 20.07 14.51 -25.11
C TYR A 618 21.42 15.18 -25.32
N SER A 619 21.78 15.34 -26.59
CA SER A 619 22.92 16.13 -27.02
C SER A 619 22.52 16.98 -28.22
N PRO A 620 22.95 18.25 -28.31
CA PRO A 620 22.75 19.06 -29.51
C PRO A 620 23.30 18.41 -30.79
N TYR A 621 24.25 17.46 -30.65
CA TYR A 621 24.86 16.75 -31.77
C TYR A 621 24.13 15.46 -32.16
N HIS A 622 23.60 14.71 -31.19
CA HIS A 622 22.97 13.40 -31.43
C HIS A 622 21.43 13.44 -31.39
N GLY A 623 20.85 14.57 -30.99
CA GLY A 623 19.42 14.68 -30.73
C GLY A 623 19.02 13.97 -29.44
N ILE A 624 17.76 13.52 -29.40
CA ILE A 624 17.18 12.78 -28.28
C ILE A 624 17.25 11.26 -28.55
N SER A 625 17.76 10.53 -27.56
CA SER A 625 17.87 9.08 -27.62
C SER A 625 17.56 8.46 -26.27
N TYR A 626 17.40 7.14 -26.22
CA TYR A 626 17.15 6.40 -24.99
C TYR A 626 17.99 5.14 -24.91
N SER A 627 18.25 4.72 -23.68
CA SER A 627 18.87 3.43 -23.36
C SER A 627 17.98 2.67 -22.39
N LEU A 628 17.84 1.37 -22.64
CA LEU A 628 17.16 0.42 -21.76
C LEU A 628 18.12 -0.70 -21.44
N PHE A 629 18.41 -0.88 -20.16
CA PHE A 629 19.37 -1.87 -19.69
C PHE A 629 18.99 -2.40 -18.32
N GLU A 630 19.57 -3.54 -17.96
CA GLU A 630 19.33 -4.21 -16.69
C GLU A 630 20.68 -4.51 -16.01
N LEU A 631 20.74 -4.18 -14.72
CA LEU A 631 21.93 -4.33 -13.87
C LEU A 631 21.61 -5.17 -12.64
N SER A 632 21.33 -6.45 -12.87
CA SER A 632 21.19 -7.43 -11.80
C SER A 632 22.56 -7.84 -11.24
N PRO A 633 22.63 -8.47 -10.05
CA PRO A 633 23.89 -8.98 -9.51
C PRO A 633 24.54 -10.06 -10.39
N THR A 634 23.75 -10.81 -11.16
CA THR A 634 24.19 -11.95 -11.97
C THR A 634 24.36 -11.63 -13.45
N ALA A 635 23.60 -10.66 -13.96
CA ALA A 635 23.59 -10.27 -15.36
C ALA A 635 23.55 -8.74 -15.52
N SER A 636 24.44 -8.23 -16.37
CA SER A 636 24.43 -6.85 -16.88
C SER A 636 24.21 -6.91 -18.39
N LYS A 637 23.08 -6.37 -18.86
CA LYS A 637 22.76 -6.37 -20.30
C LYS A 637 22.08 -5.07 -20.72
N TYR A 638 22.43 -4.61 -21.92
CA TYR A 638 21.69 -3.56 -22.62
C TYR A 638 20.70 -4.23 -23.58
N TYR A 639 19.42 -3.91 -23.43
CA TYR A 639 18.41 -4.26 -24.43
C TYR A 639 18.53 -3.32 -25.62
N GLN A 640 18.63 -2.01 -25.33
CA GLN A 640 18.77 -0.96 -26.33
C GLN A 640 19.71 0.11 -25.79
N ARG A 641 20.61 0.61 -26.64
CA ARG A 641 21.63 1.57 -26.24
C ARG A 641 21.62 2.76 -27.18
N GLU A 642 21.28 3.93 -26.63
CA GLU A 642 21.21 5.21 -27.33
C GLU A 642 20.42 5.16 -28.66
N CYS A 643 19.32 4.40 -28.67
CA CYS A 643 18.41 4.35 -29.81
C CYS A 643 17.61 5.66 -29.93
N PRO A 644 17.24 6.11 -31.14
CA PRO A 644 16.45 7.33 -31.30
C PRO A 644 15.11 7.27 -30.55
N LEU A 645 14.74 8.36 -29.87
CA LEU A 645 13.48 8.45 -29.12
C LEU A 645 12.47 9.30 -29.92
N PRO A 646 11.34 8.75 -30.39
CA PRO A 646 10.35 9.48 -31.20
C PRO A 646 9.42 10.35 -30.33
N MET A 647 9.99 11.24 -29.52
CA MET A 647 9.24 12.19 -28.69
C MET A 647 9.22 13.58 -29.35
N THR A 648 8.06 14.23 -29.35
CA THR A 648 7.92 15.60 -29.85
C THR A 648 8.62 16.59 -28.93
N LEU A 649 9.60 17.32 -29.44
CA LEU A 649 10.23 18.40 -28.69
C LEU A 649 9.38 19.68 -28.74
N PRO A 650 9.28 20.45 -27.64
CA PRO A 650 8.59 21.73 -27.63
C PRO A 650 9.17 22.68 -28.67
N GLN A 651 8.34 23.16 -29.60
CA GLN A 651 8.74 24.23 -30.51
C GLN A 651 8.68 25.56 -29.75
N LEU A 652 9.82 26.24 -29.55
CA LEU A 652 9.83 27.64 -29.12
C LEU A 652 9.34 28.53 -30.27
N ASN A 653 8.06 28.47 -30.59
CA ASN A 653 7.44 29.45 -31.46
C ASN A 653 7.33 30.74 -30.65
N LEU A 654 8.07 31.77 -31.10
CA LEU A 654 8.09 33.12 -30.52
C LEU A 654 6.70 33.80 -30.49
N THR A 655 5.67 33.15 -31.03
CA THR A 655 4.31 33.65 -31.24
C THR A 655 3.24 33.08 -30.31
N SER A 656 3.51 32.04 -29.52
CA SER A 656 2.52 31.51 -28.56
C SER A 656 2.54 32.32 -27.25
N GLU A 657 1.50 33.13 -27.05
CA GLU A 657 1.31 34.15 -26.00
C GLU A 657 0.95 33.60 -24.61
N GLY A 658 1.44 32.43 -24.21
CA GLY A 658 1.27 31.90 -22.85
C GLY A 658 2.54 32.06 -22.01
N ASP A 659 2.56 32.95 -21.02
CA ASP A 659 3.67 33.05 -20.04
C ASP A 659 3.91 31.74 -19.27
N VAL A 660 2.88 30.92 -19.12
CA VAL A 660 2.86 29.69 -18.31
C VAL A 660 3.60 28.53 -18.98
N ASP A 661 3.35 28.27 -20.27
CA ASP A 661 4.06 27.22 -21.01
C ASP A 661 5.56 27.53 -21.07
N LYS A 662 5.90 28.81 -21.24
CA LYS A 662 7.30 29.29 -21.19
C LYS A 662 7.93 29.02 -19.82
N GLN A 663 7.19 29.14 -18.72
CA GLN A 663 7.68 28.81 -17.39
C GLN A 663 7.99 27.31 -17.25
N PHE A 664 7.11 26.43 -17.75
CA PHE A 664 7.35 24.99 -17.72
C PHE A 664 8.53 24.59 -18.61
N ILE A 665 8.61 25.09 -19.85
CA ILE A 665 9.73 24.78 -20.76
C ILE A 665 11.06 25.31 -20.22
N LYS A 666 11.07 26.43 -19.50
CA LYS A 666 12.28 26.92 -18.81
C LYS A 666 12.75 25.98 -17.68
N PHE A 667 11.82 25.26 -17.07
CA PHE A 667 12.06 24.26 -16.03
C PHE A 667 12.47 22.90 -16.63
N SER A 668 11.70 22.38 -17.59
CA SER A 668 11.95 21.15 -18.34
C SER A 668 12.12 21.47 -19.84
N PRO A 669 13.36 21.73 -20.32
CA PRO A 669 13.61 22.18 -21.68
C PRO A 669 13.16 21.22 -22.79
N LEU A 670 13.08 19.93 -22.49
CA LEU A 670 12.62 18.90 -23.43
C LEU A 670 11.10 18.67 -23.36
N GLY A 671 10.37 19.36 -22.47
CA GLY A 671 8.93 19.20 -22.32
C GLY A 671 8.50 17.89 -21.68
N LEU A 672 9.42 17.11 -21.13
CA LEU A 672 9.10 15.83 -20.47
C LEU A 672 8.38 16.12 -19.15
N LYS A 673 7.15 15.59 -19.00
CA LYS A 673 6.37 15.69 -17.77
C LYS A 673 6.68 14.56 -16.80
N SER A 674 6.70 13.32 -17.30
CA SER A 674 7.08 12.15 -16.51
C SER A 674 7.59 11.01 -17.39
N LEU A 675 8.33 10.10 -16.75
CA LEU A 675 8.82 8.85 -17.29
C LEU A 675 8.76 7.79 -16.19
N PHE A 676 8.34 6.58 -16.52
CA PHE A 676 8.13 5.50 -15.56
C PHE A 676 8.04 4.17 -16.28
N PHE A 677 8.06 3.07 -15.54
CA PHE A 677 7.66 1.77 -16.05
C PHE A 677 6.17 1.53 -15.76
N SER A 678 5.50 0.75 -16.59
CA SER A 678 4.18 0.22 -16.28
C SER A 678 4.26 -0.77 -15.11
N ALA A 679 3.12 -1.13 -14.52
CA ALA A 679 3.07 -2.18 -13.49
C ALA A 679 3.72 -3.51 -13.93
N TYR A 680 3.67 -3.84 -15.23
CA TYR A 680 4.29 -5.03 -15.83
C TYR A 680 5.71 -4.82 -16.36
N GLY A 681 6.32 -3.66 -16.12
CA GLY A 681 7.72 -3.41 -16.46
C GLY A 681 7.99 -2.96 -17.90
N ASP A 682 7.00 -2.38 -18.58
CA ASP A 682 7.19 -1.78 -19.89
C ASP A 682 7.53 -0.27 -19.78
N PRO A 683 8.59 0.23 -20.45
CA PRO A 683 8.96 1.64 -20.39
C PRO A 683 7.88 2.56 -20.98
N CYS A 684 7.52 3.59 -20.23
CA CYS A 684 6.52 4.60 -20.59
C CYS A 684 7.10 6.01 -20.48
N LEU A 685 6.65 6.91 -21.36
CA LEU A 685 6.96 8.35 -21.28
C LEU A 685 5.76 9.19 -21.65
N PHE A 686 5.71 10.39 -21.07
CA PHE A 686 4.64 11.36 -21.33
C PHE A 686 5.25 12.75 -21.53
N GLY A 687 5.18 13.24 -22.77
CA GLY A 687 5.79 14.49 -23.21
C GLY A 687 4.87 15.71 -23.09
N SER A 688 5.28 16.79 -23.74
CA SER A 688 4.50 18.04 -23.84
C SER A 688 3.36 17.96 -24.84
N ASP A 689 3.35 16.95 -25.71
CA ASP A 689 2.27 16.63 -26.64
C ASP A 689 1.07 15.94 -25.97
N ASN A 690 1.19 15.58 -24.69
CA ASN A 690 0.17 14.88 -23.89
C ASN A 690 -0.22 13.50 -24.43
N VAL A 691 0.72 12.85 -25.13
CA VAL A 691 0.58 11.46 -25.60
C VAL A 691 1.41 10.54 -24.71
N LEU A 692 0.79 9.46 -24.23
CA LEU A 692 1.50 8.38 -23.53
C LEU A 692 2.11 7.45 -24.57
N LEU A 693 3.45 7.41 -24.64
CA LEU A 693 4.17 6.43 -25.46
C LEU A 693 4.62 5.27 -24.58
N LEU A 694 4.34 4.05 -25.04
CA LEU A 694 4.76 2.79 -24.42
C LEU A 694 5.68 2.03 -25.38
N LEU A 695 6.81 1.54 -24.88
CA LEU A 695 7.73 0.74 -25.67
C LEU A 695 7.33 -0.75 -25.63
N SER A 696 6.89 -1.30 -26.76
CA SER A 696 6.50 -2.70 -26.94
C SER A 696 7.66 -3.52 -27.52
N LYS A 697 7.68 -4.84 -27.23
CA LYS A 697 8.67 -5.79 -27.77
C LYS A 697 10.12 -5.38 -27.49
N TRP A 698 10.38 -4.71 -26.36
CA TRP A 698 11.71 -4.20 -25.99
C TRP A 698 12.70 -5.32 -25.61
N ARG A 699 12.20 -6.51 -25.26
CA ARG A 699 13.03 -7.70 -25.00
C ARG A 699 13.72 -8.21 -26.27
N SER A 700 13.14 -7.93 -27.44
CA SER A 700 13.68 -8.26 -28.77
C SER A 700 14.10 -6.98 -29.49
N PRO A 701 15.40 -6.62 -29.54
CA PRO A 701 15.84 -5.31 -30.03
C PRO A 701 15.44 -4.99 -31.48
N SER A 702 15.24 -6.03 -32.32
CA SER A 702 14.83 -5.89 -33.73
C SER A 702 13.34 -5.62 -33.92
N GLU A 703 12.51 -5.91 -32.92
CA GLU A 703 11.04 -5.83 -32.99
C GLU A 703 10.48 -4.68 -32.15
N SER A 704 11.35 -3.96 -31.45
CA SER A 704 10.96 -2.91 -30.53
C SER A 704 10.26 -1.75 -31.24
N ARG A 705 9.13 -1.32 -30.68
CA ARG A 705 8.26 -0.31 -31.28
C ARG A 705 7.65 0.60 -30.23
N TRP A 706 7.65 1.90 -30.48
CA TRP A 706 6.95 2.88 -29.65
C TRP A 706 5.49 2.95 -30.08
N LEU A 707 4.58 2.71 -29.14
CA LEU A 707 3.14 2.71 -29.35
C LEU A 707 2.53 3.94 -28.65
N PRO A 708 1.80 4.82 -29.36
CA PRO A 708 0.99 5.85 -28.72
C PRO A 708 -0.28 5.20 -28.20
N VAL A 709 -0.35 4.99 -26.88
CA VAL A 709 -1.43 4.21 -26.25
C VAL A 709 -2.55 5.06 -25.66
N LEU A 710 -2.34 6.36 -25.55
CA LEU A 710 -3.32 7.32 -25.05
C LEU A 710 -3.00 8.73 -25.56
N ASP A 711 -3.97 9.39 -26.19
CA ASP A 711 -3.96 10.84 -26.42
C ASP A 711 -4.87 11.52 -25.40
N ALA A 712 -4.27 12.10 -24.36
CA ALA A 712 -5.03 12.71 -23.27
C ALA A 712 -5.84 13.94 -23.73
N ASN A 713 -5.40 14.65 -24.77
CA ASN A 713 -6.15 15.79 -25.30
C ASN A 713 -7.45 15.34 -25.98
N MET A 714 -7.44 14.17 -26.62
CA MET A 714 -8.62 13.58 -27.25
C MET A 714 -9.63 13.11 -26.19
N GLU A 715 -9.16 12.44 -25.13
CA GLU A 715 -10.02 12.01 -24.02
C GLU A 715 -10.66 13.20 -23.30
N LEU A 716 -9.88 14.23 -22.97
CA LEU A 716 -10.43 15.46 -22.37
C LEU A 716 -11.49 16.11 -23.27
N TRP A 717 -11.29 16.12 -24.59
CA TRP A 717 -12.27 16.65 -25.54
C TRP A 717 -13.59 15.87 -25.53
N LYS A 718 -13.53 14.53 -25.45
CA LYS A 718 -14.72 13.66 -25.34
C LYS A 718 -15.48 13.89 -24.03
N MET A 719 -14.76 13.90 -22.90
CA MET A 719 -15.33 14.16 -21.57
C MET A 719 -15.96 15.56 -21.45
N SER A 720 -15.51 16.50 -22.29
CA SER A 720 -16.00 17.88 -22.31
C SER A 720 -17.19 18.10 -23.26
N GLY A 721 -17.79 17.04 -23.79
CA GLY A 721 -18.91 17.14 -24.74
C GLY A 721 -18.50 17.82 -26.05
N GLY A 722 -17.25 17.63 -26.50
CA GLY A 722 -16.75 18.16 -27.77
C GLY A 722 -16.23 19.59 -27.72
N LYS A 723 -16.15 20.18 -26.53
CA LYS A 723 -15.60 21.52 -26.32
C LYS A 723 -14.08 21.45 -26.20
N ASN A 724 -13.38 22.37 -26.87
CA ASN A 724 -11.94 22.52 -26.71
C ASN A 724 -11.65 23.20 -25.37
N ASN A 725 -11.45 22.39 -24.33
CA ASN A 725 -11.12 22.87 -23.00
C ASN A 725 -9.61 23.10 -22.87
N THR A 726 -9.21 24.37 -22.87
CA THR A 726 -7.81 24.79 -22.62
C THR A 726 -7.49 24.95 -21.13
N GLN A 727 -8.48 24.73 -20.24
CA GLN A 727 -8.35 24.92 -18.80
C GLN A 727 -8.15 23.61 -18.03
N ILE A 728 -8.20 22.46 -18.71
CA ILE A 728 -8.03 21.15 -18.08
C ILE A 728 -6.80 20.48 -18.70
N HIS A 729 -5.90 20.00 -17.86
CA HIS A 729 -4.66 19.36 -18.27
C HIS A 729 -4.46 18.06 -17.52
N VAL A 730 -3.74 17.12 -18.13
CA VAL A 730 -3.39 15.85 -17.51
C VAL A 730 -1.94 15.88 -17.02
N TRP A 731 -1.75 15.44 -15.78
CA TRP A 731 -0.44 15.23 -15.16
C TRP A 731 -0.26 13.74 -14.81
N PRO A 732 0.66 13.01 -15.44
CA PRO A 732 0.76 11.55 -15.30
C PRO A 732 1.47 11.12 -14.01
N LEU A 733 0.96 10.08 -13.36
CA LEU A 733 1.57 9.45 -12.17
C LEU A 733 2.20 8.09 -12.49
N GLY A 734 1.49 7.24 -13.24
CA GLY A 734 1.96 5.91 -13.63
C GLY A 734 0.90 5.11 -14.37
N LEU A 735 1.29 4.00 -15.01
CA LEU A 735 0.40 3.16 -15.81
C LEU A 735 0.18 1.81 -15.10
N ASN A 736 -1.06 1.54 -14.71
CA ASN A 736 -1.49 0.29 -14.10
C ASN A 736 -2.28 -0.52 -15.12
N TYR A 737 -1.65 -1.56 -15.67
CA TYR A 737 -2.25 -2.42 -16.71
C TYR A 737 -2.79 -1.60 -17.91
N ASP A 738 -4.09 -1.29 -17.95
CA ASP A 738 -4.78 -0.56 -19.01
C ASP A 738 -5.24 0.85 -18.61
N THR A 739 -4.92 1.30 -17.40
CA THR A 739 -5.34 2.59 -16.83
C THR A 739 -4.15 3.47 -16.47
N LEU A 740 -4.16 4.70 -16.98
CA LEU A 740 -3.23 5.76 -16.58
C LEU A 740 -3.77 6.43 -15.31
N ASN A 741 -3.02 6.32 -14.22
CA ASN A 741 -3.23 7.14 -13.04
C ASN A 741 -2.67 8.54 -13.30
N CYS A 742 -3.49 9.57 -13.10
CA CYS A 742 -3.12 10.94 -13.39
C CYS A 742 -3.81 11.93 -12.46
N ILE A 743 -3.34 13.18 -12.46
CA ILE A 743 -4.00 14.30 -11.82
C ILE A 743 -4.65 15.16 -12.91
N LEU A 744 -5.95 15.39 -12.79
CA LEU A 744 -6.68 16.35 -13.64
C LEU A 744 -6.48 17.76 -13.07
N VAL A 745 -5.60 18.52 -13.72
CA VAL A 745 -5.28 19.89 -13.34
C VAL A 745 -6.29 20.83 -13.98
N LYS A 746 -7.01 21.58 -13.16
CA LYS A 746 -7.95 22.62 -13.61
C LYS A 746 -7.35 24.00 -13.37
N GLY A 747 -7.20 24.81 -14.41
CA GLY A 747 -6.73 26.19 -14.31
C GLY A 747 -5.89 26.63 -15.50
N LYS A 748 -5.14 27.71 -15.31
CA LYS A 748 -4.21 28.25 -16.32
C LYS A 748 -2.87 27.50 -16.35
N ASN A 749 -2.51 26.87 -15.22
CA ASN A 749 -1.25 26.16 -15.08
C ASN A 749 -1.41 24.71 -15.54
N ILE A 750 -0.45 24.23 -16.34
CA ILE A 750 -0.46 22.86 -16.88
C ILE A 750 0.00 21.81 -15.86
N TRP A 751 0.50 22.25 -14.70
CA TRP A 751 0.99 21.41 -13.61
C TRP A 751 0.11 21.60 -12.36
N PRO A 752 0.00 20.59 -11.50
CA PRO A 752 -0.83 20.67 -10.29
C PRO A 752 -0.29 21.70 -9.28
N GLU A 753 -1.21 22.34 -8.56
CA GLU A 753 -0.93 23.23 -7.43
C GLU A 753 -1.41 22.62 -6.11
N PHE A 754 -1.20 23.34 -5.00
CA PHE A 754 -1.59 22.91 -3.65
C PHE A 754 -2.98 23.47 -3.29
N PRO A 755 -3.87 22.66 -2.68
CA PRO A 755 -3.71 21.24 -2.35
C PRO A 755 -3.78 20.34 -3.59
N LEU A 756 -3.09 19.19 -3.55
CA LEU A 756 -3.08 18.23 -4.66
C LEU A 756 -4.50 17.64 -4.82
N PRO A 757 -5.09 17.66 -6.02
CA PRO A 757 -6.33 16.93 -6.29
C PRO A 757 -6.15 15.41 -6.10
N LEU A 758 -7.26 14.70 -5.89
CA LEU A 758 -7.22 13.24 -5.85
C LEU A 758 -6.79 12.66 -7.22
N PRO A 759 -6.00 11.57 -7.24
CA PRO A 759 -5.73 10.82 -8.45
C PRO A 759 -7.01 10.43 -9.18
N SER A 760 -6.99 10.57 -10.50
CA SER A 760 -8.03 10.17 -11.43
C SER A 760 -7.49 9.09 -12.36
N GLU A 761 -8.35 8.18 -12.76
CA GLU A 761 -8.02 7.10 -13.68
C GLU A 761 -8.46 7.48 -15.09
N MET A 762 -7.59 7.24 -16.07
CA MET A 762 -7.88 7.43 -17.49
C MET A 762 -7.52 6.16 -18.24
N GLU A 763 -8.51 5.47 -18.80
CA GLU A 763 -8.26 4.26 -19.57
C GLU A 763 -7.45 4.54 -20.83
N MET A 764 -6.58 3.61 -21.20
CA MET A 764 -5.86 3.63 -22.47
C MET A 764 -6.87 3.64 -23.63
N ARG A 765 -6.60 4.50 -24.63
CA ARG A 765 -7.38 4.62 -25.85
C ARG A 765 -6.45 4.85 -27.03
N ILE A 766 -6.44 3.93 -27.99
CA ILE A 766 -5.56 4.01 -29.15
C ILE A 766 -6.04 5.17 -30.05
N PRO A 767 -5.16 6.11 -30.46
CA PRO A 767 -5.55 7.33 -31.15
C PRO A 767 -5.87 7.09 -32.64
N ILE A 768 -6.99 6.43 -32.91
CA ILE A 768 -7.56 6.21 -34.26
C ILE A 768 -8.82 7.04 -34.52
N LEU A 769 -9.35 7.70 -33.49
CA LEU A 769 -10.59 8.44 -33.56
C LEU A 769 -10.40 9.79 -34.25
N VAL A 770 -11.34 10.15 -35.13
CA VAL A 770 -11.32 11.41 -35.89
C VAL A 770 -12.42 12.35 -35.39
N LYS A 771 -12.03 13.52 -34.86
CA LYS A 771 -12.96 14.50 -34.27
C LYS A 771 -14.11 14.89 -35.21
N SER A 772 -13.81 15.20 -36.47
CA SER A 772 -14.82 15.64 -37.44
C SER A 772 -15.91 14.59 -37.68
N ARG A 773 -15.50 13.31 -37.86
CA ARG A 773 -16.44 12.20 -38.07
C ARG A 773 -17.34 11.96 -36.86
N ILE A 774 -16.81 12.12 -35.65
CA ILE A 774 -17.58 11.96 -34.41
C ILE A 774 -18.65 13.05 -34.32
N VAL A 775 -18.29 14.30 -34.57
CA VAL A 775 -19.25 15.43 -34.55
C VAL A 775 -20.34 15.24 -35.61
N GLU A 776 -19.98 14.85 -36.84
CA GLU A 776 -20.95 14.56 -37.92
C GLU A 776 -21.95 13.45 -37.54
N GLU A 777 -21.49 12.37 -36.89
CA GLU A 777 -22.37 11.28 -36.45
C GLU A 777 -23.26 11.67 -35.27
N GLU A 778 -22.78 12.52 -34.36
CA GLU A 778 -23.62 13.08 -33.29
C GLU A 778 -24.74 13.97 -33.84
N GLU A 779 -24.45 14.83 -34.82
CA GLU A 779 -25.44 15.68 -35.48
C GLU A 779 -26.51 14.83 -36.21
N LYS A 780 -26.09 13.76 -36.89
CA LYS A 780 -27.01 12.78 -37.50
C LYS A 780 -27.90 12.06 -36.48
N ARG A 781 -27.39 11.79 -35.28
CA ARG A 781 -28.18 11.17 -34.20
C ARG A 781 -29.21 12.14 -33.63
N LYS A 782 -28.82 13.39 -33.37
CA LYS A 782 -29.70 14.44 -32.85
C LYS A 782 -30.84 14.77 -33.83
N SER A 783 -30.54 14.87 -35.12
CA SER A 783 -31.57 15.08 -36.15
C SER A 783 -32.58 13.91 -36.23
N LYS A 784 -32.13 12.65 -36.16
CA LYS A 784 -33.03 11.49 -36.14
C LYS A 784 -33.92 11.44 -34.89
N SER A 785 -33.44 11.88 -33.72
CA SER A 785 -34.28 11.95 -32.52
C SER A 785 -35.35 13.03 -32.63
N GLU A 786 -35.07 14.16 -33.29
CA GLU A 786 -36.06 15.21 -33.52
C GLU A 786 -37.16 14.75 -34.50
N ASP A 787 -36.81 13.99 -35.54
CA ASP A 787 -37.79 13.43 -36.50
C ASP A 787 -38.72 12.36 -35.89
N THR A 788 -38.37 11.78 -34.74
CA THR A 788 -39.19 10.75 -34.08
C THR A 788 -40.20 11.34 -33.08
N ILE A 789 -40.06 12.64 -32.73
CA ILE A 789 -41.00 13.38 -31.86
C ILE A 789 -41.90 14.24 -32.76
N GLY A 790 -42.79 13.57 -33.50
CA GLY A 790 -43.88 14.21 -34.23
C GLY A 790 -45.13 14.34 -33.35
N GLU A 791 -45.56 15.60 -33.12
CA GLU A 791 -46.85 16.05 -32.54
C GLU A 791 -47.12 15.76 -31.05
N GLY A 792 -46.73 16.71 -30.19
CA GLY A 792 -47.22 16.78 -28.81
C GLY A 792 -46.63 17.90 -27.97
N THR A 793 -47.26 19.08 -28.02
CA THR A 793 -47.16 20.23 -27.09
C THR A 793 -45.79 20.87 -26.87
N SER A 794 -45.67 22.09 -27.39
CA SER A 794 -44.73 23.11 -26.95
C SER A 794 -45.00 23.54 -25.51
N ASP A 795 -44.09 23.22 -24.60
CA ASP A 795 -43.89 24.03 -23.40
C ASP A 795 -42.41 24.39 -23.28
N GLY A 796 -42.18 25.69 -23.19
CA GLY A 796 -40.86 26.29 -23.22
C GLY A 796 -40.15 26.27 -21.87
N ALA A 797 -38.83 26.41 -21.99
CA ALA A 797 -37.89 26.93 -21.02
C ALA A 797 -37.47 26.01 -19.85
N GLY A 798 -36.21 25.58 -19.89
CA GLY A 798 -35.46 25.23 -18.68
C GLY A 798 -34.56 23.99 -18.72
N GLY A 799 -34.23 23.43 -19.88
CA GLY A 799 -33.29 22.29 -19.95
C GLY A 799 -31.84 22.77 -19.87
N GLY A 800 -31.25 22.79 -18.67
CA GLY A 800 -29.80 22.95 -18.52
C GLY A 800 -29.08 21.90 -19.36
N GLN A 801 -28.21 22.34 -20.29
CA GLN A 801 -27.27 21.46 -20.98
C GLN A 801 -26.39 20.79 -19.92
N GLN A 802 -26.79 19.59 -19.47
CA GLN A 802 -25.86 18.71 -18.79
C GLN A 802 -24.73 18.43 -19.78
N ASN A 803 -23.47 18.56 -19.35
CA ASN A 803 -22.31 18.20 -20.14
C ASN A 803 -22.32 16.67 -20.34
N GLU A 804 -23.12 16.18 -21.27
CA GLU A 804 -23.11 14.78 -21.67
C GLU A 804 -21.82 14.49 -22.45
N GLU A 805 -21.19 13.38 -22.12
CA GLU A 805 -19.99 12.88 -22.78
C GLU A 805 -20.29 12.49 -24.23
N ILE A 806 -19.34 12.72 -25.14
CA ILE A 806 -19.52 12.39 -26.56
C ILE A 806 -19.71 10.88 -26.75
N ALA A 807 -20.82 10.48 -27.37
CA ALA A 807 -21.13 9.08 -27.63
C ALA A 807 -20.46 8.57 -28.91
N ILE A 808 -19.44 7.72 -28.77
CA ILE A 808 -18.69 7.17 -29.91
C ILE A 808 -19.59 6.22 -30.74
N PRO A 809 -19.57 6.30 -32.09
CA PRO A 809 -20.24 5.33 -32.95
C PRO A 809 -19.77 3.89 -32.71
N PRO A 810 -20.67 2.89 -32.71
CA PRO A 810 -20.32 1.51 -32.33
C PRO A 810 -19.28 0.85 -33.26
N THR A 811 -19.22 1.26 -34.53
CA THR A 811 -18.22 0.79 -35.49
C THR A 811 -16.82 1.29 -35.13
N MET A 812 -16.67 2.61 -34.93
CA MET A 812 -15.42 3.24 -34.50
C MET A 812 -14.97 2.73 -33.11
N ALA A 813 -15.91 2.51 -32.19
CA ALA A 813 -15.61 1.94 -30.88
C ALA A 813 -15.08 0.51 -30.99
N ALA A 814 -15.64 -0.32 -31.88
CA ALA A 814 -15.16 -1.68 -32.11
C ALA A 814 -13.77 -1.72 -32.76
N GLU A 815 -13.44 -0.80 -33.67
CA GLU A 815 -12.08 -0.68 -34.23
C GLU A 815 -11.04 -0.33 -33.15
N GLU A 816 -11.39 0.58 -32.25
CA GLU A 816 -10.50 0.99 -31.15
C GLU A 816 -10.32 -0.16 -30.15
N GLU A 817 -11.41 -0.79 -29.71
CA GLU A 817 -11.39 -1.91 -28.76
C GLU A 817 -10.59 -3.09 -29.31
N LEU A 818 -10.68 -3.36 -30.62
CA LEU A 818 -9.88 -4.38 -31.29
C LEU A 818 -8.37 -4.10 -31.18
N LEU A 819 -7.93 -2.90 -31.54
CA LEU A 819 -6.52 -2.52 -31.50
C LEU A 819 -5.99 -2.46 -30.07
N ARG A 820 -6.76 -1.88 -29.14
CA ARG A 820 -6.40 -1.82 -27.72
C ARG A 820 -6.23 -3.23 -27.14
N SER A 821 -7.19 -4.12 -27.37
CA SER A 821 -7.12 -5.51 -26.91
C SER A 821 -5.94 -6.25 -27.52
N LYS A 822 -5.63 -6.02 -28.81
CA LYS A 822 -4.47 -6.59 -29.49
C LYS A 822 -3.16 -6.17 -28.80
N VAL A 823 -2.96 -4.87 -28.64
CA VAL A 823 -1.75 -4.31 -28.01
C VAL A 823 -1.58 -4.82 -26.59
N LEU A 824 -2.63 -4.75 -25.76
CA LEU A 824 -2.56 -5.22 -24.38
C LEU A 824 -2.33 -6.75 -24.31
N SER A 825 -2.93 -7.53 -25.21
CA SER A 825 -2.72 -8.98 -25.26
C SER A 825 -1.29 -9.35 -25.64
N ASP A 826 -0.69 -8.62 -26.59
CA ASP A 826 0.69 -8.83 -27.03
C ASP A 826 1.67 -8.49 -25.91
N LEU A 827 1.48 -7.34 -25.22
CA LEU A 827 2.33 -6.91 -24.10
C LEU A 827 2.28 -7.90 -22.93
N LEU A 828 1.07 -8.29 -22.54
CA LEU A 828 0.88 -9.20 -21.40
C LEU A 828 1.44 -10.60 -21.72
N LYS A 829 1.21 -11.10 -22.94
CA LYS A 829 1.79 -12.37 -23.39
C LYS A 829 3.32 -12.34 -23.34
N ASP A 830 3.94 -11.28 -23.84
CA ASP A 830 5.40 -11.11 -23.79
C ASP A 830 5.94 -11.06 -22.37
N SER A 831 5.22 -10.41 -21.45
CA SER A 831 5.61 -10.35 -20.04
C SER A 831 5.50 -11.71 -19.36
N ILE A 832 4.41 -12.46 -19.58
CA ILE A 832 4.25 -13.82 -19.04
C ILE A 832 5.33 -14.76 -19.57
N GLU A 833 5.65 -14.71 -20.88
CA GLU A 833 6.64 -15.60 -21.49
C GLU A 833 8.07 -15.39 -20.98
N ASN A 834 8.42 -14.18 -20.54
CA ASN A 834 9.80 -13.84 -20.15
C ASN A 834 9.98 -13.68 -18.63
N ASP A 835 9.03 -13.05 -17.96
CA ASP A 835 9.14 -12.68 -16.55
C ASP A 835 8.21 -13.55 -15.67
N GLY A 836 7.25 -14.28 -16.26
CA GLY A 836 6.27 -15.10 -15.55
C GLY A 836 5.04 -14.31 -15.07
N GLU A 837 4.25 -14.91 -14.18
CA GLU A 837 3.16 -14.23 -13.49
C GLU A 837 3.71 -13.46 -12.27
N VAL A 838 3.34 -12.19 -12.13
CA VAL A 838 3.75 -11.30 -11.04
C VAL A 838 2.67 -11.24 -9.96
N PHE A 839 1.39 -11.21 -10.36
CA PHE A 839 0.22 -11.09 -9.49
C PHE A 839 -0.62 -12.38 -9.42
N GLY A 840 -0.39 -13.35 -10.32
CA GLY A 840 -1.01 -14.68 -10.33
C GLY A 840 -2.38 -14.75 -11.03
N ASN A 841 -2.81 -13.67 -11.68
CA ASN A 841 -4.09 -13.58 -12.41
C ASN A 841 -3.91 -13.20 -13.88
N GLU A 842 -2.67 -13.09 -14.36
CA GLU A 842 -2.35 -12.59 -15.70
C GLU A 842 -2.87 -13.52 -16.81
N ASN A 843 -2.87 -14.84 -16.62
CA ASN A 843 -3.43 -15.78 -17.58
C ASN A 843 -4.97 -15.64 -17.71
N GLU A 844 -5.67 -15.32 -16.63
CA GLU A 844 -7.11 -15.04 -16.65
C GLU A 844 -7.39 -13.74 -17.39
N ILE A 845 -6.60 -12.69 -17.09
CA ILE A 845 -6.65 -11.41 -17.79
C ILE A 845 -6.41 -11.64 -19.28
N LEU A 846 -5.33 -12.31 -19.68
CA LEU A 846 -5.00 -12.60 -21.08
C LEU A 846 -6.14 -13.33 -21.81
N SER A 847 -6.80 -14.27 -21.14
CA SER A 847 -7.97 -14.98 -21.68
C SER A 847 -9.15 -14.03 -21.93
N SER A 848 -9.42 -13.13 -20.98
CA SER A 848 -10.44 -12.07 -21.10
C SER A 848 -10.14 -11.08 -22.24
N LEU A 849 -8.86 -10.74 -22.46
CA LEU A 849 -8.45 -9.84 -23.55
C LEU A 849 -8.64 -10.49 -24.91
N ASN A 850 -8.28 -11.77 -25.03
CA ASN A 850 -8.50 -12.52 -26.26
C ASN A 850 -9.99 -12.64 -26.58
N TRP A 851 -10.84 -12.79 -25.56
CA TRP A 851 -12.29 -12.74 -25.74
C TRP A 851 -12.78 -11.36 -26.20
N SER A 852 -12.28 -10.28 -25.59
CA SER A 852 -12.64 -8.90 -25.96
C SER A 852 -12.19 -8.56 -27.38
N TYR A 853 -10.99 -9.01 -27.77
CA TYR A 853 -10.47 -8.92 -29.13
C TYR A 853 -11.40 -9.60 -30.15
N ASP A 854 -11.74 -10.87 -29.93
CA ASP A 854 -12.61 -11.62 -30.85
C ASP A 854 -14.03 -11.04 -30.88
N LYS A 855 -14.55 -10.56 -29.75
CA LYS A 855 -15.85 -9.89 -29.67
C LYS A 855 -15.89 -8.60 -30.49
N ALA A 856 -14.88 -7.74 -30.36
CA ALA A 856 -14.77 -6.52 -31.15
C ALA A 856 -14.66 -6.83 -32.65
N LEU A 857 -13.86 -7.85 -33.01
CA LEU A 857 -13.69 -8.31 -34.38
C LEU A 857 -15.02 -8.83 -34.98
N LEU A 858 -15.82 -9.58 -34.22
CA LEU A 858 -17.13 -10.05 -34.64
C LEU A 858 -18.14 -8.92 -34.87
N ARG A 859 -18.05 -7.81 -34.12
CA ARG A 859 -18.89 -6.62 -34.38
C ARG A 859 -18.54 -5.98 -35.73
N LEU A 860 -17.25 -5.86 -36.04
CA LEU A 860 -16.79 -5.36 -37.34
C LEU A 860 -17.16 -6.31 -38.48
N PHE A 861 -17.05 -7.62 -38.25
CA PHE A 861 -17.46 -8.65 -39.20
C PHE A 861 -18.97 -8.55 -39.51
N ALA A 862 -19.81 -8.38 -38.48
CA ALA A 862 -21.25 -8.19 -38.66
C ALA A 862 -21.57 -6.92 -39.48
N GLY A 863 -20.83 -5.83 -39.26
CA GLY A 863 -20.92 -4.60 -40.06
C GLY A 863 -20.57 -4.85 -41.54
N ALA A 864 -19.45 -5.52 -41.81
CA ALA A 864 -19.03 -5.87 -43.17
C ALA A 864 -20.03 -6.81 -43.87
N CYS A 865 -20.63 -7.76 -43.14
CA CYS A 865 -21.70 -8.62 -43.67
C CYS A 865 -22.97 -7.83 -44.00
N ALA A 866 -23.35 -6.85 -43.17
CA ALA A 866 -24.50 -6.00 -43.43
C ALA A 866 -24.31 -5.11 -44.68
N GLU A 867 -23.07 -4.66 -44.93
CA GLU A 867 -22.68 -3.92 -46.13
C GLU A 867 -22.44 -4.81 -47.36
N GLN A 868 -22.60 -6.14 -47.24
CA GLN A 868 -22.31 -7.14 -48.27
C GLN A 868 -20.85 -7.10 -48.79
N ASN A 869 -19.91 -6.58 -48.00
CA ASN A 869 -18.49 -6.52 -48.38
C ASN A 869 -17.78 -7.84 -48.04
N MET A 870 -17.82 -8.78 -49.00
CA MET A 870 -17.35 -10.14 -48.80
C MET A 870 -15.81 -10.25 -48.65
N GLU A 871 -15.05 -9.38 -49.30
CA GLU A 871 -13.59 -9.38 -49.23
C GLU A 871 -13.11 -8.94 -47.84
N MET A 872 -13.69 -7.86 -47.32
CA MET A 872 -13.42 -7.38 -45.96
C MET A 872 -13.87 -8.40 -44.91
N ALA A 873 -15.06 -8.99 -45.05
CA ALA A 873 -15.50 -10.03 -44.13
C ALA A 873 -14.54 -11.24 -44.10
N THR A 874 -14.01 -11.63 -45.26
CA THR A 874 -13.03 -12.74 -45.35
C THR A 874 -11.69 -12.38 -44.70
N SER A 875 -11.24 -11.13 -44.79
CA SER A 875 -9.99 -10.71 -44.12
C SER A 875 -10.13 -10.70 -42.60
N LEU A 876 -11.27 -10.23 -42.08
CA LEU A 876 -11.55 -10.20 -40.63
C LEU A 876 -11.59 -11.61 -40.03
N VAL A 877 -12.14 -12.61 -40.73
CA VAL A 877 -12.18 -14.00 -40.27
C VAL A 877 -10.79 -14.58 -40.01
N LYS A 878 -9.79 -14.22 -40.84
CA LYS A 878 -8.42 -14.72 -40.69
C LYS A 878 -7.75 -14.25 -39.39
N GLU A 879 -8.16 -13.09 -38.88
CA GLU A 879 -7.60 -12.48 -37.67
C GLU A 879 -8.22 -13.01 -36.36
N ILE A 880 -9.33 -13.75 -36.41
CA ILE A 880 -10.00 -14.33 -35.23
C ILE A 880 -9.04 -15.31 -34.53
N LYS A 881 -8.94 -15.27 -33.20
CA LYS A 881 -8.05 -16.17 -32.45
C LYS A 881 -8.74 -17.49 -32.06
N GLN A 882 -9.92 -17.43 -31.45
CA GLN A 882 -10.58 -18.61 -30.86
C GLN A 882 -11.50 -19.36 -31.83
N ASP A 883 -11.55 -20.69 -31.74
CA ASP A 883 -12.48 -21.52 -32.54
C ASP A 883 -13.96 -21.21 -32.22
N LYS A 884 -14.26 -20.91 -30.95
CA LYS A 884 -15.60 -20.50 -30.52
C LYS A 884 -16.08 -19.23 -31.25
N ALA A 885 -15.17 -18.30 -31.52
CA ALA A 885 -15.48 -17.08 -32.26
C ALA A 885 -15.68 -17.35 -33.76
N LEU A 886 -14.94 -18.29 -34.35
CA LEU A 886 -15.18 -18.74 -35.73
C LEU A 886 -16.59 -19.34 -35.89
N ILE A 887 -17.06 -20.15 -34.92
CA ILE A 887 -18.43 -20.70 -34.93
C ILE A 887 -19.48 -19.57 -34.87
N ALA A 888 -19.22 -18.52 -34.09
CA ALA A 888 -20.10 -17.36 -34.06
C ALA A 888 -20.10 -16.59 -35.39
N ALA A 889 -18.93 -16.44 -36.03
CA ALA A 889 -18.82 -15.83 -37.36
C ALA A 889 -19.63 -16.61 -38.41
N THR A 890 -19.60 -17.95 -38.37
CA THR A 890 -20.43 -18.80 -39.26
C THR A 890 -21.91 -18.48 -39.11
N LYS A 891 -22.43 -18.40 -37.87
CA LYS A 891 -23.84 -18.06 -37.61
C LYS A 891 -24.22 -16.65 -38.08
N ILE A 892 -23.30 -15.69 -37.96
CA ILE A 892 -23.51 -14.32 -38.46
C ILE A 892 -23.59 -14.33 -40.00
N ALA A 893 -22.68 -15.05 -40.67
CA ALA A 893 -22.68 -15.18 -42.12
C ALA A 893 -23.92 -15.91 -42.66
N GLU A 894 -24.40 -16.94 -41.96
CA GLU A 894 -25.66 -17.62 -42.27
C GLU A 894 -26.85 -16.67 -42.17
N ARG A 895 -26.91 -15.87 -41.09
CA ARG A 895 -27.97 -14.87 -40.89
C ARG A 895 -27.94 -13.75 -41.93
N ALA A 896 -26.76 -13.42 -42.46
CA ALA A 896 -26.58 -12.44 -43.52
C ALA A 896 -26.80 -13.02 -44.93
N GLU A 897 -27.19 -14.31 -45.05
CA GLU A 897 -27.43 -15.00 -46.32
C GLU A 897 -26.20 -15.06 -47.26
N LEU A 898 -24.99 -15.22 -46.69
CA LEU A 898 -23.72 -15.28 -47.43
C LEU A 898 -23.11 -16.71 -47.45
N PRO A 899 -23.63 -17.64 -48.28
CA PRO A 899 -23.20 -19.05 -48.24
C PRO A 899 -21.74 -19.28 -48.68
N VAL A 900 -21.22 -18.45 -49.59
CA VAL A 900 -19.82 -18.51 -50.03
C VAL A 900 -18.87 -18.18 -48.87
N LEU A 901 -19.26 -17.24 -48.00
CA LEU A 901 -18.47 -16.83 -46.84
C LEU A 901 -18.47 -17.93 -45.78
N VAL A 902 -19.62 -18.57 -45.53
CA VAL A 902 -19.74 -19.74 -44.64
C VAL A 902 -18.76 -20.85 -45.05
N LYS A 903 -18.69 -21.15 -46.35
CA LYS A 903 -17.74 -22.15 -46.87
C LYS A 903 -16.28 -21.77 -46.56
N LYS A 904 -15.89 -20.52 -46.82
CA LYS A 904 -14.53 -20.02 -46.54
C LYS A 904 -14.18 -20.03 -45.05
N ILE A 905 -15.14 -19.74 -44.16
CA ILE A 905 -14.93 -19.81 -42.71
C ILE A 905 -14.64 -21.25 -42.29
N ASN A 906 -15.41 -22.22 -42.80
CA ASN A 906 -15.19 -23.63 -42.51
C ASN A 906 -13.86 -24.14 -43.08
N GLU A 907 -13.48 -23.75 -44.30
CA GLU A 907 -12.16 -24.05 -44.88
C GLU A 907 -11.02 -23.50 -44.00
N THR A 908 -11.16 -22.28 -43.48
CA THR A 908 -10.16 -21.67 -42.58
C THR A 908 -10.06 -22.43 -41.25
N ARG A 909 -11.19 -22.91 -40.74
CA ARG A 909 -11.27 -23.68 -39.51
C ARG A 909 -10.63 -25.07 -39.66
N GLU A 910 -10.92 -25.76 -40.77
CA GLU A 910 -10.30 -27.04 -41.12
C GLU A 910 -8.78 -26.90 -41.26
N ALA A 911 -8.31 -25.85 -41.96
CA ALA A 911 -6.88 -25.58 -42.10
C ALA A 911 -6.17 -25.39 -40.74
N ARG A 912 -6.80 -24.69 -39.78
CA ARG A 912 -6.25 -24.53 -38.42
C ARG A 912 -6.21 -25.84 -37.63
N PHE A 913 -7.21 -26.71 -37.80
CA PHE A 913 -7.20 -28.03 -37.19
C PHE A 913 -6.09 -28.91 -37.76
N GLU A 914 -5.85 -28.86 -39.08
CA GLU A 914 -4.73 -29.57 -39.70
C GLU A 914 -3.37 -29.06 -39.18
N GLU A 915 -3.19 -27.74 -39.04
CA GLU A 915 -1.97 -27.16 -38.46
C GLU A 915 -1.75 -27.57 -36.99
N GLN A 916 -2.81 -27.66 -36.19
CA GLN A 916 -2.73 -28.10 -34.79
C GLN A 916 -2.45 -29.60 -34.63
N ILE A 917 -2.83 -30.44 -35.59
CA ILE A 917 -2.53 -31.88 -35.58
C ILE A 917 -1.08 -32.14 -36.02
N ASN A 918 -0.54 -31.27 -36.88
CA ASN A 918 0.81 -31.41 -37.43
C ASN A 918 1.93 -30.81 -36.56
N ASN A 919 1.59 -29.93 -35.61
CA ASN A 919 2.49 -29.39 -34.57
C ASN A 919 2.32 -30.13 -33.26
#